data_AF-A0A8J5SRH1-F1
#
_entry.id   AF-A0A8J5SRH1-F1
#
_cell.length_a   1.000
_cell.length_b   1.000
_cell.length_c   1.000
_cell.angle_alpha   90.00
_cell.angle_beta   90.00
_cell.angle_gamma   90.00
#
_symmetry.space_group_name_H-M   'P 1'
#
loop_
_entity.id
_entity.type
_entity.pdbx_description
1 polymer ?
#
loop_
_entity_poly.entity_id
_entity_poly.type
_entity_poly.pdbx_seq_one_letter_code
_entity_poly.pdbx_strand_id
1 'polypeptide(L)'
;MPAFRDVIDVPLVVRRLHKSRSEVRKELGIEDDVKVVIFNFGGQSAGWKLKKEWLPDGWLCLVCGASETQELPPNFIKLAKDAYTPDLMAASDCMLGKIGYGTVSEALAYKLPFVFVRRDYFNEEPFLRNMLEHYQCGIEMIRRDLLTGHWKPYLRRVVTLQPCYDRPINGGEVAAQILQDTAVGKKHISGKLSGARRLRDAIVLGYQLQRSPGRDVAIPDWCSLSEKEIGVCPAPTCHEVNGRAESSFEDFKILHGDMQGLTDTMAFLTSLSGLVGNDQRSPEKQSRERVAASILFDWEEELYVARAPGRLDVMGGIADYSGSLVLQMPIREACHVAVQRSNPSKQKLWKHTQSRQLANGGAVPLLQIVSFGSELSNRAPTFDMDLSDFMDGDKPISYDKAREYFSQDPSQKWAAYVAGTILVLMTELGVDFIDSMSILVSSSVPEGKGVSSSASVEVASMSAIAAAYSLNITPRDLAILCQKVENHIVGAPCGVMDQMTSACGEANKLLAMVCQPAEVKELVSIPAHIRFWGLDSGIRHSVGGTDYGSVRVGTYMGRKMIKCDTHTDEYEEHSVDLLKSEASLQYLCNLPPHRYEAVYARDIPEIITGDAFLEKYGDHSDSITIIDPKRSYSVKAPTRHPIYENFRVEAFKALLTAAKTDEQLSSLGELMYQCHYSYNACGLGSNGTDRLVNLVQEVQHRKTSQNGGPSLFGAKITGGGSGGSVCVIGKNCLKSSEEIFEIQKRYKAATGYLPVVFEGSSPGADQATQPSGSSCTCSDKTWLVIKQTADANWAL
;
A
#
# COMPACT_ATOMS: atom_id res chain seq x y z
N MET A 1 -7.48 15.64 -5.40
CA MET A 1 -8.95 15.49 -5.49
C MET A 1 -9.43 16.10 -6.82
N PRO A 2 -9.60 15.34 -7.92
CA PRO A 2 -10.10 15.88 -9.19
C PRO A 2 -11.62 15.70 -9.37
N ALA A 3 -12.34 15.14 -8.38
CA ALA A 3 -13.80 15.01 -8.43
C ALA A 3 -14.53 16.37 -8.48
N PHE A 4 -13.86 17.45 -8.06
CA PHE A 4 -14.40 18.79 -8.05
C PHE A 4 -13.52 19.68 -8.92
N ARG A 5 -14.12 20.28 -9.97
CA ARG A 5 -13.41 21.20 -10.88
C ARG A 5 -12.94 22.47 -10.17
N ASP A 6 -13.71 22.90 -9.16
CA ASP A 6 -13.41 24.06 -8.33
C ASP A 6 -13.39 23.61 -6.86
N VAL A 7 -12.29 23.87 -6.17
CA VAL A 7 -12.13 23.61 -4.73
C VAL A 7 -11.90 24.94 -4.03
N ILE A 8 -12.67 25.19 -2.97
CA ILE A 8 -12.54 26.38 -2.15
C ILE A 8 -12.29 25.93 -0.72
N ASP A 9 -11.15 26.31 -0.17
CA ASP A 9 -10.84 26.06 1.23
C ASP A 9 -11.74 26.91 2.12
N VAL A 10 -12.38 26.26 3.09
CA VAL A 10 -13.15 26.92 4.14
C VAL A 10 -12.60 26.49 5.50
N PRO A 11 -12.74 27.33 6.54
CA PRO A 11 -12.44 26.93 7.91
C PRO A 11 -13.24 25.69 8.34
N LEU A 12 -12.92 25.09 9.49
CA LEU A 12 -13.70 23.95 9.99
C LEU A 12 -15.17 24.32 10.13
N VAL A 13 -16.06 23.45 9.65
CA VAL A 13 -17.50 23.59 9.87
C VAL A 13 -17.82 23.00 11.24
N VAL A 14 -18.17 23.86 12.19
CA VAL A 14 -18.41 23.50 13.59
C VAL A 14 -19.76 24.07 14.01
N ARG A 15 -20.58 23.24 14.66
CA ARG A 15 -21.85 23.69 15.25
C ARG A 15 -21.59 24.50 16.50
N ARG A 16 -22.24 25.65 16.66
CA ARG A 16 -22.05 26.54 17.84
C ARG A 16 -22.62 25.91 19.11
N LEU A 17 -22.00 26.20 20.25
CA LEU A 17 -22.54 25.83 21.57
C LEU A 17 -23.79 26.65 21.88
N HIS A 18 -24.80 26.00 22.46
CA HIS A 18 -25.97 26.68 23.02
C HIS A 18 -25.79 26.95 24.52
N LYS A 19 -25.02 26.12 25.22
CA LYS A 19 -24.78 26.22 26.67
C LYS A 19 -23.29 26.09 26.98
N SER A 20 -22.87 26.73 28.08
CA SER A 20 -21.53 26.58 28.62
C SER A 20 -21.35 25.25 29.34
N ARG A 21 -20.09 24.82 29.51
CA ARG A 21 -19.72 23.63 30.28
C ARG A 21 -20.35 23.59 31.68
N SER A 22 -20.35 24.72 32.39
CA SER A 22 -20.90 24.81 33.76
C SER A 22 -22.42 24.62 33.78
N GLU A 23 -23.14 25.19 32.82
CA GLU A 23 -24.59 25.04 32.70
C GLU A 23 -24.97 23.59 32.40
N VAL A 24 -24.28 22.95 31.45
CA VAL A 24 -24.54 21.54 31.09
C VAL A 24 -24.25 20.60 32.26
N ARG A 25 -23.14 20.81 32.97
CA ARG A 25 -22.78 19.99 34.14
C ARG A 25 -23.78 20.14 35.28
N LYS A 26 -24.24 21.37 35.54
CA LYS A 26 -25.27 21.64 36.55
C LYS A 26 -26.61 20.97 36.22
N GLU A 27 -27.02 21.00 34.96
CA GLU A 27 -28.24 20.32 34.51
C GLU A 27 -28.16 18.79 34.64
N LEU A 28 -26.97 18.22 34.47
CA LEU A 28 -26.72 16.79 34.62
C LEU A 28 -26.42 16.37 36.08
N GLY A 29 -26.35 17.33 37.01
CA GLY A 29 -25.98 17.07 38.42
C GLY A 29 -24.55 16.56 38.60
N ILE A 30 -23.62 17.01 37.75
CA ILE A 30 -22.22 16.60 37.77
C ILE A 30 -21.38 17.71 38.41
N GLU A 31 -20.66 17.37 39.48
CA GLU A 31 -19.71 18.28 40.13
C GLU A 31 -18.51 18.59 39.23
N ASP A 32 -17.88 19.76 39.41
CA ASP A 32 -16.84 20.24 38.49
C ASP A 32 -15.54 19.41 38.52
N ASP A 33 -15.24 18.77 39.64
CA ASP A 33 -14.06 17.93 39.88
C ASP A 33 -14.19 16.51 39.30
N VAL A 34 -15.41 16.10 38.93
CA VAL A 34 -15.67 14.79 38.34
C VAL A 34 -15.23 14.75 36.88
N LYS A 35 -14.48 13.71 36.53
CA LYS A 35 -14.05 13.46 35.14
C LYS A 35 -15.15 12.81 34.33
N VAL A 36 -15.44 13.41 33.17
CA VAL A 36 -16.54 13.03 32.29
C VAL A 36 -16.01 12.59 30.93
N VAL A 37 -16.40 11.41 30.46
CA VAL A 37 -16.19 10.95 29.08
C VAL A 37 -17.52 10.94 28.34
N ILE A 38 -17.55 11.42 27.10
CA ILE A 38 -18.73 11.25 26.22
C ILE A 38 -18.53 10.05 25.29
N PHE A 39 -19.49 9.13 25.30
CA PHE A 39 -19.52 7.96 24.43
C PHE A 39 -20.41 8.23 23.21
N ASN A 40 -19.76 8.57 22.10
CA ASN A 40 -20.40 9.13 20.91
C ASN A 40 -20.36 8.17 19.69
N PHE A 41 -21.29 7.22 19.66
CA PHE A 41 -21.46 6.24 18.58
C PHE A 41 -22.77 6.41 17.79
N GLY A 42 -23.39 7.60 17.84
CA GLY A 42 -24.72 7.89 17.27
C GLY A 42 -24.98 7.33 15.86
N GLY A 43 -26.18 6.78 15.64
CA GLY A 43 -26.61 6.18 14.37
C GLY A 43 -26.38 4.67 14.23
N GLN A 44 -25.80 4.00 15.24
CA GLN A 44 -25.81 2.54 15.35
C GLN A 44 -26.76 2.12 16.47
N SER A 45 -27.78 1.32 16.14
CA SER A 45 -28.64 0.63 17.11
C SER A 45 -27.87 -0.51 17.76
N ALA A 46 -26.95 -0.19 18.67
CA ALA A 46 -26.13 -1.19 19.34
C ALA A 46 -26.58 -1.35 20.80
N GLY A 47 -27.07 -2.55 21.12
CA GLY A 47 -27.30 -3.01 22.49
C GLY A 47 -25.97 -3.24 23.22
N TRP A 48 -25.28 -2.14 23.56
CA TRP A 48 -24.01 -2.19 24.28
C TRP A 48 -24.21 -2.77 25.68
N LYS A 49 -23.44 -3.82 26.02
CA LYS A 49 -23.36 -4.38 27.37
C LYS A 49 -22.25 -3.69 28.17
N LEU A 50 -22.42 -2.39 28.41
CA LEU A 50 -21.47 -1.56 29.16
C LEU A 50 -21.37 -2.05 30.60
N LYS A 51 -20.16 -2.04 31.17
CA LYS A 51 -19.92 -2.47 32.56
C LYS A 51 -19.21 -1.38 33.35
N LYS A 52 -19.50 -1.31 34.65
CA LYS A 52 -18.96 -0.28 35.56
C LYS A 52 -17.44 -0.22 35.52
N GLU A 53 -16.79 -1.37 35.43
CA GLU A 53 -15.34 -1.54 35.48
C GLU A 53 -14.58 -1.03 34.24
N TRP A 54 -15.27 -0.61 33.18
CA TRP A 54 -14.65 -0.10 31.94
C TRP A 54 -14.11 1.33 32.11
N LEU A 55 -14.67 2.12 33.03
CA LEU A 55 -14.21 3.47 33.34
C LEU A 55 -13.22 3.48 34.52
N PRO A 56 -12.28 4.44 34.58
CA PRO A 56 -11.50 4.69 35.79
C PRO A 56 -12.39 5.03 36.98
N ASP A 57 -11.91 4.76 38.19
CA ASP A 57 -12.68 5.03 39.41
C ASP A 57 -12.96 6.53 39.56
N GLY A 58 -14.20 6.88 39.90
CA GLY A 58 -14.67 8.26 40.03
C GLY A 58 -15.07 8.94 38.71
N TRP A 59 -14.98 8.28 37.56
CA TRP A 59 -15.38 8.85 36.27
C TRP A 59 -16.83 8.55 35.92
N LEU A 60 -17.46 9.48 35.20
CA LEU A 60 -18.79 9.34 34.62
C LEU A 60 -18.71 9.27 33.09
N CYS A 61 -19.60 8.50 32.48
CA CYS A 61 -19.72 8.40 31.02
C CYS A 61 -21.10 8.85 30.55
N LEU A 62 -21.15 9.83 29.64
CA LEU A 62 -22.38 10.28 29.00
C LEU A 62 -22.61 9.45 27.73
N VAL A 63 -23.70 8.68 27.69
CA VAL A 63 -23.99 7.75 26.58
C VAL A 63 -24.98 8.35 25.59
N CYS A 64 -24.50 8.66 24.39
CA CYS A 64 -25.35 9.20 23.30
C CYS A 64 -26.08 8.06 22.56
N GLY A 65 -27.38 8.22 22.33
CA GLY A 65 -28.15 7.33 21.44
C GLY A 65 -28.50 5.96 22.02
N ALA A 66 -28.48 5.78 23.34
CA ALA A 66 -28.96 4.56 24.00
C ALA A 66 -30.48 4.37 23.78
N SER A 67 -30.95 3.13 23.58
CA SER A 67 -32.39 2.85 23.43
C SER A 67 -33.13 3.08 24.75
N GLU A 68 -34.42 3.44 24.72
CA GLU A 68 -35.21 3.64 25.95
C GLU A 68 -35.21 2.41 26.88
N THR A 69 -35.12 1.21 26.31
CA THR A 69 -35.09 -0.07 27.00
C THR A 69 -33.72 -0.53 27.50
N GLN A 70 -32.64 0.19 27.21
CA GLN A 70 -31.29 -0.19 27.63
C GLN A 70 -31.02 0.20 29.08
N GLU A 71 -30.71 -0.79 29.92
CA GLU A 71 -30.17 -0.60 31.27
C GLU A 71 -28.67 -0.25 31.19
N LEU A 72 -28.26 0.79 31.92
CA LEU A 72 -26.87 1.26 31.99
C LEU A 72 -26.34 1.15 33.43
N PRO A 73 -25.05 0.86 33.63
CA PRO A 73 -24.45 0.87 34.96
C PRO A 73 -24.50 2.27 35.62
N PRO A 74 -24.38 2.39 36.95
CA PRO A 74 -24.56 3.66 37.67
C PRO A 74 -23.62 4.81 37.27
N ASN A 75 -22.43 4.49 36.73
CA ASN A 75 -21.46 5.47 36.24
C ASN A 75 -21.62 5.81 34.75
N PHE A 76 -22.70 5.35 34.11
CA PHE A 76 -23.06 5.66 32.73
C PHE A 76 -24.40 6.39 32.72
N ILE A 77 -24.37 7.68 32.40
CA ILE A 77 -25.55 8.54 32.34
C ILE A 77 -26.14 8.45 30.93
N LYS A 78 -27.39 8.03 30.88
CA LYS A 78 -28.17 8.00 29.64
C LYS A 78 -28.58 9.41 29.25
N LEU A 79 -28.24 9.83 28.04
CA LEU A 79 -28.67 11.12 27.51
C LEU A 79 -30.00 11.00 26.77
N ALA A 80 -30.80 12.07 26.81
CA ALA A 80 -32.03 12.17 26.03
C ALA A 80 -31.71 12.07 24.52
N LYS A 81 -32.68 11.54 23.74
CA LYS A 81 -32.49 11.29 22.30
C LYS A 81 -32.25 12.57 21.49
N ASP A 82 -32.78 13.69 21.97
CA ASP A 82 -32.67 15.03 21.42
C ASP A 82 -31.56 15.88 22.06
N ALA A 83 -30.73 15.28 22.93
CA ALA A 83 -29.65 16.00 23.58
C ALA A 83 -28.64 16.54 22.55
N TYR A 84 -28.32 17.84 22.69
CA TYR A 84 -27.43 18.53 21.76
C TYR A 84 -25.96 18.13 21.99
N THR A 85 -25.44 17.24 21.14
CA THR A 85 -24.10 16.64 21.30
C THR A 85 -22.95 17.65 21.46
N PRO A 86 -22.88 18.79 20.73
CA PRO A 86 -21.80 19.75 20.89
C PRO A 86 -21.65 20.31 22.32
N ASP A 87 -22.76 20.63 22.98
CA ASP A 87 -22.77 21.12 24.37
C ASP A 87 -22.20 20.06 25.33
N LEU A 88 -22.60 18.80 25.11
CA LEU A 88 -22.13 17.66 25.91
C LEU A 88 -20.64 17.36 25.68
N MET A 89 -20.17 17.53 24.43
CA MET A 89 -18.75 17.40 24.09
C MET A 89 -17.92 18.46 24.83
N ALA A 90 -18.32 19.73 24.76
CA ALA A 90 -17.64 20.82 25.49
C ALA A 90 -17.71 20.66 27.02
N ALA A 91 -18.76 20.02 27.54
CA ALA A 91 -18.91 19.72 28.96
C ALA A 91 -18.05 18.53 29.46
N SER A 92 -17.49 17.74 28.54
CA SER A 92 -16.72 16.53 28.84
C SER A 92 -15.21 16.80 28.94
N ASP A 93 -14.48 15.93 29.62
CA ASP A 93 -13.01 15.99 29.72
C ASP A 93 -12.32 15.25 28.56
N CYS A 94 -12.99 14.24 27.99
CA CYS A 94 -12.57 13.58 26.77
C CYS A 94 -13.76 12.92 26.05
N MET A 95 -13.54 12.49 24.82
CA MET A 95 -14.52 11.75 24.02
C MET A 95 -14.02 10.36 23.67
N LEU A 96 -14.94 9.39 23.61
CA LEU A 96 -14.75 8.07 23.03
C LEU A 96 -15.78 7.87 21.91
N GLY A 97 -15.34 7.59 20.69
CA GLY A 97 -16.26 7.53 19.55
C GLY A 97 -15.65 7.03 18.26
N LYS A 98 -16.48 6.96 17.21
CA LYS A 98 -16.04 6.64 15.84
C LYS A 98 -15.46 7.87 15.15
N ILE A 99 -14.44 7.67 14.32
CA ILE A 99 -13.87 8.77 13.53
C ILE A 99 -14.84 9.23 12.43
N GLY A 100 -14.97 10.55 12.25
CA GLY A 100 -15.85 11.18 11.25
C GLY A 100 -15.70 12.69 11.27
N TYR A 101 -15.92 13.36 10.13
CA TYR A 101 -15.62 14.79 9.97
C TYR A 101 -16.25 15.66 11.06
N GLY A 102 -17.57 15.56 11.28
CA GLY A 102 -18.25 16.39 12.30
C GLY A 102 -17.75 16.16 13.72
N THR A 103 -17.46 14.91 14.08
CA THR A 103 -16.92 14.54 15.39
C THR A 103 -15.50 15.10 15.58
N VAL A 104 -14.68 15.03 14.53
CA VAL A 104 -13.29 15.52 14.56
C VAL A 104 -13.23 17.04 14.56
N SER A 105 -14.06 17.71 13.74
CA SER A 105 -14.09 19.17 13.68
C SER A 105 -14.52 19.77 15.01
N GLU A 106 -15.50 19.17 15.69
CA GLU A 106 -15.96 19.58 17.02
C GLU A 106 -14.94 19.28 18.11
N ALA A 107 -14.28 18.10 18.08
CA ALA A 107 -13.24 17.77 19.04
C ALA A 107 -12.07 18.78 18.97
N LEU A 108 -11.63 19.13 17.76
CA LEU A 108 -10.58 20.12 17.54
C LEU A 108 -11.01 21.52 18.00
N ALA A 109 -12.22 21.95 17.59
CA ALA A 109 -12.73 23.27 17.93
C ALA A 109 -12.87 23.50 19.44
N TYR A 110 -13.28 22.46 20.18
CA TYR A 110 -13.45 22.51 21.63
C TYR A 110 -12.23 22.04 22.40
N LYS A 111 -11.12 21.75 21.71
CA LYS A 111 -9.89 21.21 22.30
C LYS A 111 -10.16 20.01 23.21
N LEU A 112 -11.10 19.16 22.80
CA LEU A 112 -11.56 18.00 23.53
C LEU A 112 -10.72 16.77 23.12
N PRO A 113 -9.91 16.20 24.02
CA PRO A 113 -9.13 15.01 23.71
C PRO A 113 -10.02 13.84 23.27
N PHE A 114 -9.65 13.17 22.17
CA PHE A 114 -10.50 12.22 21.48
C PHE A 114 -9.86 10.82 21.38
N VAL A 115 -10.44 9.85 22.07
CA VAL A 115 -10.18 8.44 21.85
C VAL A 115 -11.05 7.95 20.69
N PHE A 116 -10.45 7.70 19.54
CA PHE A 116 -11.18 7.33 18.34
C PHE A 116 -11.01 5.85 18.00
N VAL A 117 -12.06 5.27 17.43
CA VAL A 117 -12.04 3.93 16.85
C VAL A 117 -12.15 4.06 15.34
N ARG A 118 -11.31 3.28 14.64
CA ARG A 118 -11.24 3.24 13.18
C ARG A 118 -12.55 2.78 12.56
N ARG A 119 -12.79 3.24 11.34
CA ARG A 119 -13.89 2.86 10.46
C ARG A 119 -13.30 2.28 9.18
N ASP A 120 -13.39 0.96 9.06
CA ASP A 120 -13.05 0.26 7.83
C ASP A 120 -13.80 0.87 6.64
N TYR A 121 -13.10 1.08 5.51
CA TYR A 121 -13.65 1.63 4.26
C TYR A 121 -14.20 3.07 4.35
N PHE A 122 -13.78 3.87 5.34
CA PHE A 122 -14.14 5.28 5.41
C PHE A 122 -13.08 6.16 4.74
N ASN A 123 -13.38 6.66 3.53
CA ASN A 123 -12.42 7.38 2.67
C ASN A 123 -11.75 8.61 3.34
N GLU A 124 -12.45 9.28 4.26
CA GLU A 124 -11.91 10.46 4.96
C GLU A 124 -11.00 10.08 6.16
N GLU A 125 -11.01 8.82 6.60
CA GLU A 125 -10.29 8.39 7.81
C GLU A 125 -8.81 8.79 7.84
N PRO A 126 -7.99 8.55 6.80
CA PRO A 126 -6.56 8.86 6.85
C PRO A 126 -6.30 10.35 7.07
N PHE A 127 -7.10 11.21 6.45
CA PHE A 127 -6.98 12.67 6.56
C PHE A 127 -7.38 13.16 7.96
N LEU A 128 -8.49 12.65 8.48
CA LEU A 128 -8.99 13.00 9.81
C LEU A 128 -8.04 12.51 10.92
N ARG A 129 -7.44 11.32 10.74
CA ARG A 129 -6.43 10.79 11.66
C ARG A 129 -5.20 11.70 11.69
N ASN A 130 -4.65 12.01 10.52
CA ASN A 130 -3.49 12.90 10.41
C ASN A 130 -3.78 14.27 11.05
N MET A 131 -5.01 14.78 10.90
CA MET A 131 -5.44 16.02 11.54
C MET A 131 -5.44 15.92 13.07
N LEU A 132 -6.02 14.85 13.64
CA LEU A 132 -6.02 14.62 15.09
C LEU A 132 -4.61 14.47 15.66
N GLU A 133 -3.72 13.80 14.94
CA GLU A 133 -2.32 13.61 15.34
C GLU A 133 -1.54 14.93 15.28
N HIS A 134 -1.67 15.68 14.18
CA HIS A 134 -1.03 16.96 13.99
C HIS A 134 -1.39 17.98 15.09
N TYR A 135 -2.67 18.02 15.49
CA TYR A 135 -3.15 18.92 16.54
C TYR A 135 -3.13 18.31 17.95
N GLN A 136 -2.46 17.17 18.14
CA GLN A 136 -2.32 16.47 19.43
C GLN A 136 -3.65 16.23 20.15
N CYS A 137 -4.71 15.94 19.37
CA CYS A 137 -6.07 15.89 19.84
C CYS A 137 -6.61 14.46 19.97
N GLY A 138 -5.92 13.44 19.44
CA GLY A 138 -6.48 12.08 19.40
C GLY A 138 -5.53 10.94 19.76
N ILE A 139 -6.11 9.86 20.30
CA ILE A 139 -5.46 8.55 20.47
C ILE A 139 -6.35 7.49 19.82
N GLU A 140 -5.73 6.63 19.03
CA GLU A 140 -6.41 5.48 18.45
C GLU A 140 -6.65 4.39 19.50
N MET A 141 -7.89 3.93 19.62
CA MET A 141 -8.26 2.71 20.34
C MET A 141 -8.63 1.61 19.34
N ILE A 142 -7.99 0.46 19.48
CA ILE A 142 -8.33 -0.70 18.67
C ILE A 142 -9.72 -1.23 19.01
N ARG A 143 -10.47 -1.69 18.01
CA ARG A 143 -11.85 -2.15 18.15
C ARG A 143 -12.03 -3.26 19.20
N ARG A 144 -11.02 -4.13 19.36
CA ARG A 144 -11.02 -5.17 20.40
C ARG A 144 -11.16 -4.55 21.80
N ASP A 145 -10.33 -3.58 22.11
CA ASP A 145 -10.28 -2.95 23.44
C ASP A 145 -11.55 -2.13 23.71
N LEU A 146 -12.16 -1.55 22.66
CA LEU A 146 -13.50 -0.98 22.73
C LEU A 146 -14.53 -2.02 23.18
N LEU A 147 -14.56 -3.20 22.53
CA LEU A 147 -15.57 -4.23 22.76
C LEU A 147 -15.37 -5.03 24.06
N THR A 148 -14.12 -5.20 24.50
CA THR A 148 -13.79 -5.93 25.74
C THR A 148 -13.76 -5.01 26.97
N GLY A 149 -13.88 -3.70 26.79
CA GLY A 149 -13.95 -2.73 27.89
C GLY A 149 -12.59 -2.31 28.45
N HIS A 150 -11.50 -2.51 27.69
CA HIS A 150 -10.16 -2.14 28.11
C HIS A 150 -9.88 -0.64 27.93
N TRP A 151 -10.80 0.24 28.37
CA TRP A 151 -10.78 1.67 28.07
C TRP A 151 -9.84 2.47 28.98
N LYS A 152 -9.64 2.02 30.23
CA LYS A 152 -8.88 2.73 31.27
C LYS A 152 -7.51 3.26 30.81
N PRO A 153 -6.64 2.49 30.13
CA PRO A 153 -5.34 3.00 29.70
C PRO A 153 -5.46 4.14 28.69
N TYR A 154 -6.39 4.03 27.75
CA TYR A 154 -6.65 5.05 26.74
C TYR A 154 -7.22 6.32 27.37
N LEU A 155 -8.19 6.20 28.27
CA LEU A 155 -8.79 7.35 28.95
C LEU A 155 -7.79 8.08 29.85
N ARG A 156 -6.91 7.34 30.56
CA ARG A 156 -5.84 7.96 31.35
C ARG A 156 -4.81 8.68 30.50
N ARG A 157 -4.48 8.14 29.33
CA ARG A 157 -3.52 8.74 28.39
C ARG A 157 -4.12 9.92 27.63
N VAL A 158 -5.39 9.86 27.25
CA VAL A 158 -6.00 10.92 26.42
C VAL A 158 -6.11 12.24 27.17
N VAL A 159 -6.36 12.20 28.48
CA VAL A 159 -6.45 13.42 29.29
C VAL A 159 -5.11 14.11 29.56
N THR A 160 -3.99 13.47 29.23
CA THR A 160 -2.67 14.12 29.29
C THR A 160 -2.34 14.88 28.01
N LEU A 161 -3.15 14.75 26.96
CA LEU A 161 -2.96 15.48 25.71
C LEU A 161 -3.21 16.99 25.91
N GLN A 162 -2.57 17.80 25.08
CA GLN A 162 -2.74 19.25 25.03
C GLN A 162 -3.15 19.66 23.62
N PRO A 163 -4.45 19.54 23.26
CA PRO A 163 -4.90 19.86 21.90
C PRO A 163 -4.61 21.32 21.53
N CYS A 164 -4.01 21.54 20.35
CA CYS A 164 -3.42 22.82 19.95
C CYS A 164 -4.08 23.47 18.71
N TYR A 165 -5.38 23.23 18.50
CA TYR A 165 -6.09 23.83 17.36
C TYR A 165 -6.51 25.28 17.64
N ASP A 166 -5.91 26.23 16.91
CA ASP A 166 -6.16 27.69 17.07
C ASP A 166 -6.63 28.38 15.78
N ARG A 167 -7.09 27.61 14.78
CA ARG A 167 -7.58 28.16 13.50
C ARG A 167 -9.08 28.50 13.56
N PRO A 168 -9.61 29.30 12.62
CA PRO A 168 -11.03 29.63 12.59
C PRO A 168 -11.94 28.39 12.45
N ILE A 169 -13.16 28.51 13.01
CA ILE A 169 -14.19 27.46 13.06
C ILE A 169 -15.53 27.91 12.45
N ASN A 170 -15.53 29.03 11.72
CA ASN A 170 -16.70 29.64 11.09
C ASN A 170 -16.90 29.14 9.64
N GLY A 171 -16.55 27.89 9.37
CA GLY A 171 -16.60 27.32 8.02
C GLY A 171 -18.01 27.33 7.44
N GLY A 172 -19.02 27.11 8.28
CA GLY A 172 -20.43 27.14 7.88
C GLY A 172 -20.87 28.51 7.40
N GLU A 173 -20.49 29.58 8.10
CA GLU A 173 -20.78 30.96 7.71
C GLU A 173 -20.03 31.35 6.43
N VAL A 174 -18.77 30.96 6.31
CA VAL A 174 -17.96 31.21 5.10
C VAL A 174 -18.58 30.51 3.89
N ALA A 175 -18.95 29.24 4.03
CA ALA A 175 -19.63 28.49 2.99
C ALA A 175 -20.98 29.12 2.62
N ALA A 176 -21.78 29.54 3.61
CA ALA A 176 -23.05 30.21 3.38
C ALA A 176 -22.88 31.53 2.61
N GLN A 177 -21.86 32.35 2.95
CA GLN A 177 -21.57 33.58 2.23
C GLN A 177 -21.15 33.32 0.78
N ILE A 178 -20.31 32.29 0.54
CA ILE A 178 -19.91 31.88 -0.81
C ILE A 178 -21.13 31.48 -1.64
N LEU A 179 -22.04 30.69 -1.06
CA LEU A 179 -23.27 30.27 -1.72
C LEU A 179 -24.19 31.46 -2.01
N GLN A 180 -24.31 32.40 -1.06
CA GLN A 180 -25.09 33.62 -1.23
C GLN A 180 -24.51 34.52 -2.35
N ASP A 181 -23.20 34.75 -2.37
CA ASP A 181 -22.54 35.54 -3.40
C ASP A 181 -22.68 34.90 -4.79
N THR A 182 -22.67 33.57 -4.84
CA THR A 182 -22.91 32.78 -6.06
C THR A 182 -24.35 32.94 -6.54
N ALA A 183 -25.32 32.87 -5.62
CA ALA A 183 -26.74 33.06 -5.90
C ALA A 183 -27.05 34.45 -6.48
N VAL A 184 -26.44 35.50 -5.92
CA VAL A 184 -26.62 36.90 -6.34
C VAL A 184 -25.73 37.28 -7.53
N GLY A 185 -24.86 36.37 -7.98
CA GLY A 185 -24.01 36.57 -9.17
C GLY A 185 -22.81 37.49 -8.96
N LYS A 186 -22.42 37.76 -7.70
CA LYS A 186 -21.29 38.62 -7.36
C LYS A 186 -19.92 38.00 -7.68
N LYS A 187 -19.81 36.67 -7.74
CA LYS A 187 -18.60 35.96 -8.20
C LYS A 187 -18.76 35.56 -9.67
N HIS A 188 -18.18 36.35 -10.58
CA HIS A 188 -17.91 35.87 -11.94
C HIS A 188 -16.74 34.89 -11.89
N ILE A 189 -17.03 33.60 -11.91
CA ILE A 189 -16.03 32.57 -12.24
C ILE A 189 -15.70 32.80 -13.73
N SER A 190 -14.48 33.25 -14.02
CA SER A 190 -14.06 33.58 -15.39
C SER A 190 -13.88 32.29 -16.19
N GLY A 191 -14.96 31.87 -16.85
CA GLY A 191 -14.93 30.76 -17.80
C GLY A 191 -16.28 30.61 -18.46
N LYS A 192 -16.36 30.90 -19.76
CA LYS A 192 -17.55 30.62 -20.56
C LYS A 192 -17.77 29.09 -20.57
N LEU A 193 -18.71 28.57 -19.77
CA LEU A 193 -19.49 27.33 -19.98
C LEU A 193 -20.43 27.00 -18.80
N SER A 194 -21.43 26.15 -19.06
CA SER A 194 -22.73 25.94 -18.38
C SER A 194 -22.78 25.52 -16.90
N GLY A 195 -21.66 25.38 -16.18
CA GLY A 195 -21.62 24.90 -14.79
C GLY A 195 -22.05 25.93 -13.74
N ALA A 196 -21.60 27.18 -13.87
CA ALA A 196 -21.94 28.25 -12.92
C ALA A 196 -23.45 28.61 -12.94
N ARG A 197 -24.11 28.47 -14.10
CA ARG A 197 -25.57 28.61 -14.22
C ARG A 197 -26.29 27.51 -13.45
N ARG A 198 -25.86 26.25 -13.58
CA ARG A 198 -26.44 25.08 -12.88
C ARG A 198 -26.29 25.17 -11.36
N LEU A 199 -25.12 25.58 -10.85
CA LEU A 199 -24.92 25.74 -9.40
C LEU A 199 -25.80 26.86 -8.84
N ARG A 200 -25.86 28.01 -9.53
CA ARG A 200 -26.75 29.11 -9.13
C ARG A 200 -28.21 28.70 -9.17
N ASP A 201 -28.65 28.03 -10.24
CA ASP A 201 -30.04 27.58 -10.41
C ASP A 201 -30.41 26.51 -9.37
N ALA A 202 -29.46 25.63 -8.99
CA ALA A 202 -29.63 24.65 -7.91
C ALA A 202 -29.76 25.33 -6.52
N ILE A 203 -28.92 26.33 -6.24
CA ILE A 203 -28.99 27.11 -4.99
C ILE A 203 -30.33 27.85 -4.92
N VAL A 204 -30.76 28.50 -6.01
CA VAL A 204 -32.02 29.22 -6.09
C VAL A 204 -33.22 28.28 -5.96
N LEU A 205 -33.20 27.12 -6.63
CA LEU A 205 -34.22 26.08 -6.51
C LEU A 205 -34.33 25.57 -5.08
N GLY A 206 -33.21 25.24 -4.43
CA GLY A 206 -33.18 24.82 -3.02
C GLY A 206 -33.79 25.87 -2.09
N TYR A 207 -33.50 27.15 -2.35
CA TYR A 207 -34.06 28.27 -1.59
C TYR A 207 -35.58 28.45 -1.82
N GLN A 208 -36.06 28.23 -3.05
CA GLN A 208 -37.48 28.28 -3.41
C GLN A 208 -38.27 27.13 -2.79
N LEU A 209 -37.71 25.91 -2.81
CA LEU A 209 -38.29 24.72 -2.18
C LEU A 209 -38.45 24.90 -0.67
N GLN A 210 -37.45 25.48 0.01
CA GLN A 210 -37.52 25.72 1.47
C GLN A 210 -38.55 26.80 1.86
N ARG A 211 -38.87 27.74 0.95
CA ARG A 211 -39.77 28.88 1.22
C ARG A 211 -41.19 28.71 0.68
N SER A 212 -41.48 27.63 -0.04
CA SER A 212 -42.81 27.36 -0.62
C SER A 212 -43.39 26.02 -0.14
N PRO A 213 -43.66 25.83 1.17
CA PRO A 213 -44.39 24.64 1.58
C PRO A 213 -45.77 24.61 0.89
N GLY A 214 -46.03 23.59 0.07
CA GLY A 214 -47.33 23.35 -0.56
C GLY A 214 -47.63 24.10 -1.88
N ARG A 215 -46.62 24.62 -2.59
CA ARG A 215 -46.79 25.11 -3.99
C ARG A 215 -45.91 24.32 -4.95
N ASP A 216 -46.42 24.09 -6.16
CA ASP A 216 -45.64 23.49 -7.25
C ASP A 216 -44.54 24.45 -7.69
N VAL A 217 -43.29 24.09 -7.38
CA VAL A 217 -42.10 24.78 -7.88
C VAL A 217 -41.66 24.04 -9.13
N ALA A 218 -41.56 24.74 -10.26
CA ALA A 218 -41.06 24.16 -11.50
C ALA A 218 -39.62 23.69 -11.31
N ILE A 219 -39.41 22.38 -11.37
CA ILE A 219 -38.10 21.75 -11.27
C ILE A 219 -37.41 21.89 -12.64
N PRO A 220 -36.19 22.47 -12.72
CA PRO A 220 -35.44 22.53 -13.97
C PRO A 220 -35.21 21.13 -14.57
N ASP A 221 -35.35 21.01 -15.90
CA ASP A 221 -35.33 19.73 -16.65
C ASP A 221 -34.12 18.81 -16.39
N TRP A 222 -33.03 19.36 -15.86
CA TRP A 222 -31.82 18.59 -15.55
C TRP A 222 -31.89 17.84 -14.20
N CYS A 223 -32.82 18.18 -13.31
CA CYS A 223 -33.00 17.52 -12.00
C CYS A 223 -33.78 16.20 -12.08
N SER A 224 -34.63 16.00 -13.10
CA SER A 224 -35.57 14.87 -13.20
C SER A 224 -35.02 13.62 -13.89
N LEU A 225 -33.71 13.58 -14.21
CA LEU A 225 -33.09 12.50 -14.97
C LEU A 225 -32.48 11.35 -14.14
N SER A 226 -32.56 11.37 -12.79
CA SER A 226 -31.81 10.41 -11.94
C SER A 226 -32.64 9.41 -11.12
N GLU A 227 -33.95 9.31 -11.32
CA GLU A 227 -34.85 8.65 -10.34
C GLU A 227 -35.24 7.18 -10.59
N LYS A 228 -34.57 6.44 -11.47
CA LYS A 228 -34.86 5.00 -11.62
C LYS A 228 -33.68 4.14 -11.22
N GLU A 229 -33.52 3.88 -9.92
CA GLU A 229 -32.92 2.65 -9.35
C GLU A 229 -32.71 2.77 -7.83
N ILE A 230 -33.60 2.24 -6.97
CA ILE A 230 -33.24 1.72 -5.64
C ILE A 230 -34.19 0.57 -5.26
N GLY A 231 -33.64 -0.62 -4.99
CA GLY A 231 -34.31 -1.78 -4.41
C GLY A 231 -33.30 -2.74 -3.75
N VAL A 232 -33.69 -3.38 -2.64
CA VAL A 232 -32.85 -3.86 -1.52
C VAL A 232 -32.46 -5.36 -1.59
N CYS A 233 -31.29 -5.69 -1.01
CA CYS A 233 -30.61 -6.97 -0.65
C CYS A 233 -31.46 -8.20 -0.24
N PRO A 234 -30.97 -9.48 -0.35
CA PRO A 234 -29.88 -10.03 0.51
C PRO A 234 -28.89 -11.04 -0.12
N ALA A 235 -27.79 -11.32 0.61
CA ALA A 235 -26.61 -12.11 0.24
C ALA A 235 -26.85 -13.62 -0.02
N PRO A 236 -26.00 -14.29 -0.82
CA PRO A 236 -25.83 -15.73 -0.73
C PRO A 236 -24.40 -16.21 -0.44
N THR A 237 -24.39 -17.40 0.14
CA THR A 237 -23.32 -18.23 0.68
C THR A 237 -22.50 -18.96 -0.38
N CYS A 238 -21.26 -19.30 -0.02
CA CYS A 238 -20.34 -20.15 -0.75
C CYS A 238 -20.95 -21.49 -1.18
N HIS A 239 -20.78 -21.85 -2.46
CA HIS A 239 -20.87 -23.23 -2.91
C HIS A 239 -19.63 -23.61 -3.72
N GLU A 240 -19.08 -24.76 -3.36
CA GLU A 240 -17.98 -25.47 -4.00
C GLU A 240 -18.34 -25.81 -5.46
N VAL A 241 -17.40 -25.63 -6.39
CA VAL A 241 -17.48 -26.20 -7.73
C VAL A 241 -16.38 -27.25 -7.86
N ASN A 242 -16.79 -28.52 -7.76
CA ASN A 242 -16.00 -29.67 -8.17
C ASN A 242 -16.37 -30.03 -9.61
N GLY A 243 -15.36 -30.24 -10.45
CA GLY A 243 -15.41 -31.14 -11.62
C GLY A 243 -15.93 -30.55 -12.93
N ARG A 244 -15.00 -30.03 -13.75
CA ARG A 244 -14.85 -30.28 -15.20
C ARG A 244 -13.72 -29.39 -15.73
N ALA A 245 -12.49 -29.89 -15.62
CA ALA A 245 -11.40 -29.44 -16.47
C ALA A 245 -11.53 -30.17 -17.82
N GLU A 246 -11.13 -29.50 -18.91
CA GLU A 246 -11.22 -29.91 -20.32
C GLU A 246 -12.52 -29.49 -21.04
N SER A 247 -12.69 -28.19 -21.35
CA SER A 247 -13.29 -27.70 -22.62
C SER A 247 -13.48 -26.15 -22.68
N SER A 248 -12.45 -25.32 -22.53
CA SER A 248 -12.64 -23.86 -22.63
C SER A 248 -11.45 -23.09 -23.22
N PHE A 249 -10.83 -23.64 -24.28
CA PHE A 249 -9.73 -22.99 -24.99
C PHE A 249 -10.00 -22.87 -26.50
N GLU A 250 -11.23 -22.52 -26.87
CA GLU A 250 -11.61 -22.33 -28.28
C GLU A 250 -11.58 -20.86 -28.74
N ASP A 251 -11.49 -19.88 -27.83
CA ASP A 251 -11.68 -18.46 -28.15
C ASP A 251 -10.41 -17.68 -28.52
N PHE A 252 -9.20 -18.10 -28.10
CA PHE A 252 -7.95 -17.39 -28.41
C PHE A 252 -6.92 -18.30 -29.08
N LYS A 253 -6.30 -17.79 -30.14
CA LYS A 253 -5.12 -18.40 -30.78
C LYS A 253 -3.86 -17.73 -30.27
N ILE A 254 -2.92 -18.52 -29.76
CA ILE A 254 -1.56 -18.06 -29.44
C ILE A 254 -0.76 -17.97 -30.75
N LEU A 255 -0.32 -16.77 -31.10
CA LEU A 255 0.49 -16.48 -32.28
C LEU A 255 1.98 -16.64 -32.00
N HIS A 256 2.44 -16.20 -30.82
CA HIS A 256 3.83 -16.28 -30.35
C HIS A 256 3.89 -16.52 -28.84
N GLY A 257 4.94 -17.21 -28.38
CA GLY A 257 5.17 -17.56 -26.97
C GLY A 257 4.58 -18.92 -26.55
N ASP A 258 4.82 -19.30 -25.29
CA ASP A 258 4.27 -20.50 -24.64
C ASP A 258 3.74 -20.14 -23.24
N MET A 259 2.64 -20.78 -22.84
CA MET A 259 2.04 -20.64 -21.51
C MET A 259 2.87 -21.35 -20.42
N GLN A 260 3.88 -22.13 -20.80
CA GLN A 260 4.82 -22.83 -19.91
C GLN A 260 4.12 -23.73 -18.87
N GLY A 261 2.91 -24.19 -19.16
CA GLY A 261 2.08 -24.98 -18.24
C GLY A 261 1.56 -24.21 -17.01
N LEU A 262 1.59 -22.88 -17.02
CA LEU A 262 1.16 -22.03 -15.90
C LEU A 262 -0.36 -21.89 -15.85
N THR A 263 -0.99 -22.48 -14.83
CA THR A 263 -2.47 -22.51 -14.67
C THR A 263 -3.09 -21.15 -14.36
N ASP A 264 -2.35 -20.22 -13.76
CA ASP A 264 -2.79 -18.86 -13.50
C ASP A 264 -2.86 -18.01 -14.77
N THR A 265 -1.94 -18.22 -15.72
CA THR A 265 -2.01 -17.63 -17.07
C THR A 265 -3.22 -18.15 -17.83
N MET A 266 -3.53 -19.44 -17.71
CA MET A 266 -4.77 -19.99 -18.27
C MET A 266 -6.01 -19.31 -17.69
N ALA A 267 -6.08 -19.19 -16.36
CA ALA A 267 -7.20 -18.53 -15.68
C ALA A 267 -7.35 -17.06 -16.08
N PHE A 268 -6.23 -16.34 -16.29
CA PHE A 268 -6.24 -14.98 -16.81
C PHE A 268 -6.81 -14.91 -18.23
N LEU A 269 -6.36 -15.77 -19.15
CA LEU A 269 -6.88 -15.82 -20.52
C LEU A 269 -8.38 -16.19 -20.57
N THR A 270 -8.82 -17.14 -19.73
CA THR A 270 -10.25 -17.45 -19.58
C THR A 270 -11.04 -16.27 -19.00
N SER A 271 -10.45 -15.49 -18.10
CA SER A 271 -11.09 -14.28 -17.59
C SER A 271 -11.22 -13.20 -18.67
N LEU A 272 -10.24 -13.10 -19.59
CA LEU A 272 -10.33 -12.23 -20.75
C LEU A 272 -11.41 -12.68 -21.75
N SER A 273 -11.54 -13.98 -22.02
CA SER A 273 -12.59 -14.47 -22.95
C SER A 273 -13.99 -14.23 -22.38
N GLY A 274 -14.15 -14.35 -21.06
CA GLY A 274 -15.38 -13.99 -20.36
C GLY A 274 -15.80 -12.51 -20.46
N LEU A 275 -14.92 -11.61 -20.94
CA LEU A 275 -15.27 -10.20 -21.22
C LEU A 275 -15.94 -10.01 -22.58
N VAL A 276 -15.79 -10.97 -23.50
CA VAL A 276 -16.33 -10.93 -24.88
C VAL A 276 -17.74 -11.52 -24.97
N GLY A 277 -18.08 -12.44 -24.05
CA GLY A 277 -19.37 -13.11 -24.00
C GLY A 277 -20.51 -12.23 -23.52
N ASN A 278 -21.57 -12.14 -24.32
CA ASN A 278 -22.83 -11.46 -24.01
C ASN A 278 -23.68 -12.27 -23.02
N ASP A 279 -23.08 -12.85 -21.97
CA ASP A 279 -23.81 -13.68 -21.01
C ASP A 279 -24.60 -12.76 -20.07
N GLN A 280 -25.76 -12.31 -20.56
CA GLN A 280 -26.85 -11.69 -19.81
C GLN A 280 -27.53 -12.69 -18.86
N ARG A 281 -26.77 -13.63 -18.29
CA ARG A 281 -27.29 -14.50 -17.23
C ARG A 281 -27.17 -13.73 -15.92
N SER A 282 -28.34 -13.20 -15.55
CA SER A 282 -28.71 -12.30 -14.46
C SER A 282 -28.15 -10.87 -14.52
N PRO A 283 -29.01 -9.83 -14.57
CA PRO A 283 -28.62 -8.42 -14.51
C PRO A 283 -28.27 -8.01 -13.06
N GLU A 284 -27.46 -8.81 -12.37
CA GLU A 284 -26.85 -8.44 -11.10
C GLU A 284 -25.60 -7.60 -11.39
N LYS A 285 -25.61 -6.32 -10.98
CA LYS A 285 -24.50 -5.34 -10.94
C LYS A 285 -23.18 -5.83 -11.55
N GLN A 286 -23.01 -5.62 -12.87
CA GLN A 286 -21.69 -5.76 -13.47
C GLN A 286 -20.73 -4.72 -12.84
N SER A 287 -19.58 -5.20 -12.41
CA SER A 287 -18.52 -4.41 -11.78
C SER A 287 -18.06 -3.28 -12.72
N ARG A 288 -17.76 -2.08 -12.19
CA ARG A 288 -17.38 -0.92 -13.05
C ARG A 288 -16.13 -1.22 -13.88
N GLU A 289 -15.24 -2.01 -13.31
CA GLU A 289 -14.04 -2.52 -13.98
C GLU A 289 -14.35 -3.49 -15.13
N ARG A 290 -15.35 -4.39 -15.01
CA ARG A 290 -15.72 -5.32 -16.08
C ARG A 290 -16.32 -4.59 -17.27
N VAL A 291 -17.16 -3.59 -17.00
CA VAL A 291 -17.72 -2.74 -18.05
C VAL A 291 -16.63 -1.95 -18.77
N ALA A 292 -15.63 -1.43 -18.03
CA ALA A 292 -14.51 -0.73 -18.64
C ALA A 292 -13.60 -1.67 -19.45
N ALA A 293 -13.35 -2.89 -18.95
CA ALA A 293 -12.51 -3.90 -19.58
C ALA A 293 -13.14 -4.49 -20.84
N SER A 294 -14.46 -4.70 -20.88
CA SER A 294 -15.13 -5.30 -22.05
C SER A 294 -15.07 -4.43 -23.31
N ILE A 295 -14.96 -3.11 -23.13
CA ILE A 295 -14.86 -2.13 -24.23
C ILE A 295 -13.41 -1.64 -24.48
N LEU A 296 -12.43 -2.16 -23.73
CA LEU A 296 -11.04 -1.68 -23.73
C LEU A 296 -10.27 -2.10 -24.99
N PHE A 297 -10.50 -3.33 -25.45
CA PHE A 297 -9.74 -3.94 -26.54
C PHE A 297 -10.57 -4.09 -27.81
N ASP A 298 -9.86 -4.12 -28.93
CA ASP A 298 -10.35 -4.70 -30.16
C ASP A 298 -9.93 -6.17 -30.25
N TRP A 299 -10.87 -7.06 -29.93
CA TRP A 299 -10.58 -8.49 -29.74
C TRP A 299 -10.16 -9.20 -31.04
N GLU A 300 -10.46 -8.59 -32.20
CA GLU A 300 -10.01 -9.05 -33.51
C GLU A 300 -8.57 -8.66 -33.84
N GLU A 301 -7.89 -7.90 -32.99
CA GLU A 301 -6.50 -7.46 -33.17
C GLU A 301 -5.56 -8.11 -32.15
N GLU A 302 -4.25 -7.98 -32.37
CA GLU A 302 -3.24 -8.60 -31.52
C GLU A 302 -3.23 -8.01 -30.09
N LEU A 303 -3.05 -8.90 -29.11
CA LEU A 303 -2.90 -8.59 -27.70
C LEU A 303 -1.57 -9.17 -27.20
N TYR A 304 -0.79 -8.34 -26.52
CA TYR A 304 0.50 -8.69 -25.93
C TYR A 304 0.30 -8.90 -24.44
N VAL A 305 0.52 -10.11 -23.95
CA VAL A 305 0.32 -10.48 -22.55
C VAL A 305 1.66 -10.80 -21.91
N ALA A 306 1.98 -10.18 -20.78
CA ALA A 306 3.14 -10.54 -19.97
C ALA A 306 2.73 -10.86 -18.54
N ARG A 307 3.58 -11.64 -17.86
CA ARG A 307 3.39 -12.11 -16.49
C ARG A 307 4.64 -11.83 -15.67
N ALA A 308 4.49 -11.39 -14.42
CA ALA A 308 5.60 -11.28 -13.49
C ALA A 308 5.18 -11.66 -12.07
N PRO A 309 5.91 -12.54 -11.35
CA PRO A 309 5.58 -12.94 -9.99
C PRO A 309 5.90 -11.84 -8.95
N GLY A 310 5.28 -11.93 -7.78
CA GLY A 310 5.80 -11.27 -6.58
C GLY A 310 7.06 -11.97 -6.05
N ARG A 311 7.50 -11.60 -4.85
CA ARG A 311 8.67 -12.22 -4.20
C ARG A 311 8.55 -12.33 -2.70
N LEU A 312 9.21 -13.35 -2.15
CA LEU A 312 9.46 -13.53 -0.73
C LEU A 312 10.93 -13.26 -0.44
N ASP A 313 11.21 -12.30 0.44
CA ASP A 313 12.56 -12.03 0.90
C ASP A 313 12.97 -13.06 1.97
N VAL A 314 13.82 -14.00 1.54
CA VAL A 314 14.32 -15.06 2.41
C VAL A 314 15.42 -14.52 3.32
N MET A 315 16.42 -13.82 2.76
CA MET A 315 17.49 -13.14 3.51
C MET A 315 17.97 -11.90 2.76
N GLY A 316 18.49 -10.89 3.49
CA GLY A 316 19.07 -9.68 2.91
C GLY A 316 18.22 -8.44 3.09
N GLY A 317 16.90 -8.57 2.99
CA GLY A 317 15.97 -7.56 3.49
C GLY A 317 16.24 -6.12 3.05
N ILE A 318 16.25 -5.19 4.01
CA ILE A 318 16.48 -3.76 3.79
C ILE A 318 17.95 -3.39 3.52
N ALA A 319 18.85 -4.37 3.37
CA ALA A 319 20.24 -4.11 3.03
C ALA A 319 20.46 -3.94 1.51
N ASP A 320 19.39 -4.02 0.71
CA ASP A 320 19.39 -3.90 -0.75
C ASP A 320 19.99 -2.57 -1.25
N TYR A 321 19.55 -1.42 -0.74
CA TYR A 321 20.13 -0.13 -1.14
C TYR A 321 21.56 0.10 -0.63
N SER A 322 22.09 -0.79 0.21
CA SER A 322 23.40 -0.64 0.85
C SER A 322 24.48 -1.55 0.28
N GLY A 323 24.16 -2.29 -0.80
CA GLY A 323 25.10 -3.12 -1.56
C GLY A 323 25.20 -4.58 -1.11
N SER A 324 24.41 -5.02 -0.12
CA SER A 324 24.48 -6.40 0.40
C SER A 324 24.15 -7.46 -0.64
N LEU A 325 24.70 -8.66 -0.45
CA LEU A 325 24.12 -9.87 -1.01
C LEU A 325 22.72 -10.09 -0.43
N VAL A 326 21.77 -10.49 -1.29
CA VAL A 326 20.41 -10.84 -0.90
C VAL A 326 20.01 -12.18 -1.53
N LEU A 327 19.07 -12.90 -0.89
CA LEU A 327 18.53 -14.18 -1.35
C LEU A 327 17.01 -14.10 -1.42
N GLN A 328 16.47 -14.09 -2.64
CA GLN A 328 15.06 -13.83 -2.89
C GLN A 328 14.39 -14.99 -3.60
N MET A 329 13.15 -15.31 -3.22
CA MET A 329 12.38 -16.37 -3.86
C MET A 329 11.19 -15.76 -4.60
N PRO A 330 11.03 -15.95 -5.93
CA PRO A 330 9.79 -15.59 -6.61
C PRO A 330 8.63 -16.44 -6.07
N ILE A 331 7.52 -15.81 -5.69
CA ILE A 331 6.34 -16.54 -5.20
C ILE A 331 5.47 -16.99 -6.36
N ARG A 332 4.49 -17.86 -6.08
CA ARG A 332 3.56 -18.35 -7.09
C ARG A 332 2.64 -17.26 -7.63
N GLU A 333 2.16 -16.38 -6.74
CA GLU A 333 1.27 -15.28 -7.07
C GLU A 333 1.96 -14.31 -8.04
N ALA A 334 1.23 -13.91 -9.09
CA ALA A 334 1.75 -13.07 -10.15
C ALA A 334 0.73 -12.02 -10.63
N CYS A 335 1.29 -11.00 -11.30
CA CYS A 335 0.58 -10.00 -12.06
C CYS A 335 0.61 -10.37 -13.54
N HIS A 336 -0.53 -10.21 -14.20
CA HIS A 336 -0.70 -10.33 -15.64
C HIS A 336 -1.09 -8.97 -16.21
N VAL A 337 -0.45 -8.59 -17.32
CA VAL A 337 -0.73 -7.34 -18.03
C VAL A 337 -0.98 -7.68 -19.49
N ALA A 338 -2.12 -7.25 -20.02
CA ALA A 338 -2.43 -7.29 -21.44
C ALA A 338 -2.33 -5.88 -22.03
N VAL A 339 -1.63 -5.74 -23.16
CA VAL A 339 -1.41 -4.49 -23.88
C VAL A 339 -1.85 -4.64 -25.33
N GLN A 340 -2.60 -3.67 -25.83
CA GLN A 340 -2.93 -3.55 -27.24
C GLN A 340 -2.51 -2.18 -27.77
N ARG A 341 -1.84 -2.19 -28.92
CA ARG A 341 -1.53 -0.98 -29.70
C ARG A 341 -2.65 -0.71 -30.67
N SER A 342 -3.02 0.55 -30.83
CA SER A 342 -4.00 0.96 -31.83
C SER A 342 -3.62 2.30 -32.42
N ASN A 343 -3.91 2.49 -33.71
CA ASN A 343 -3.78 3.80 -34.31
C ASN A 343 -4.74 4.78 -33.57
N PRO A 344 -4.32 6.02 -33.25
CA PRO A 344 -5.17 6.97 -32.52
C PRO A 344 -6.55 7.19 -33.15
N SER A 345 -6.66 7.07 -34.48
CA SER A 345 -7.94 7.20 -35.19
C SER A 345 -8.89 6.00 -35.07
N LYS A 346 -8.39 4.84 -34.66
CA LYS A 346 -9.14 3.56 -34.57
C LYS A 346 -9.41 3.11 -33.13
N GLN A 347 -8.88 3.82 -32.15
CA GLN A 347 -8.99 3.40 -30.76
C GLN A 347 -10.42 3.50 -30.23
N LYS A 348 -10.86 2.49 -29.47
CA LYS A 348 -12.12 2.52 -28.73
C LYS A 348 -12.00 3.42 -27.51
N LEU A 349 -12.66 4.58 -27.55
CA LEU A 349 -12.60 5.57 -26.48
C LEU A 349 -13.75 5.43 -25.49
N TRP A 350 -13.45 5.67 -24.21
CA TRP A 350 -14.50 5.91 -23.22
C TRP A 350 -15.21 7.26 -23.50
N LYS A 351 -16.48 7.37 -23.12
CA LYS A 351 -17.33 8.55 -23.44
C LYS A 351 -16.72 9.87 -22.95
N HIS A 352 -16.09 9.88 -21.78
CA HIS A 352 -15.43 11.07 -21.24
C HIS A 352 -14.13 11.40 -21.97
N THR A 353 -13.34 10.40 -22.34
CA THR A 353 -12.12 10.55 -23.16
C THR A 353 -12.44 11.07 -24.55
N GLN A 354 -13.48 10.54 -25.20
CA GLN A 354 -13.97 11.03 -26.49
C GLN A 354 -14.35 12.52 -26.43
N SER A 355 -14.97 12.95 -25.32
CA SER A 355 -15.32 14.35 -25.09
C SER A 355 -14.08 15.25 -24.94
N ARG A 356 -12.98 14.74 -24.35
CA ARG A 356 -11.69 15.45 -24.22
C ARG A 356 -11.02 15.62 -25.59
N GLN A 357 -10.98 14.57 -26.42
CA GLN A 357 -10.36 14.65 -27.76
C GLN A 357 -11.09 15.59 -28.72
N LEU A 358 -12.42 15.60 -28.69
CA LEU A 358 -13.24 16.52 -29.50
C LEU A 358 -12.94 17.99 -29.17
N ALA A 359 -12.57 18.30 -27.92
CA ALA A 359 -12.21 19.66 -27.51
C ALA A 359 -10.78 20.06 -27.92
N ASN A 360 -9.86 19.09 -28.01
CA ASN A 360 -8.43 19.33 -28.29
C ASN A 360 -8.05 19.25 -29.79
N GLY A 361 -9.02 19.07 -30.69
CA GLY A 361 -8.81 19.28 -32.14
C GLY A 361 -8.30 18.09 -32.95
N GLY A 362 -8.41 16.85 -32.46
CA GLY A 362 -8.10 15.65 -33.25
C GLY A 362 -7.75 14.40 -32.45
N ALA A 363 -7.44 13.31 -33.17
CA ALA A 363 -7.03 12.03 -32.60
C ALA A 363 -5.56 12.08 -32.15
N VAL A 364 -5.34 12.33 -30.86
CA VAL A 364 -4.02 12.32 -30.22
C VAL A 364 -3.76 10.92 -29.65
N PRO A 365 -2.51 10.39 -29.72
CA PRO A 365 -2.16 9.15 -29.04
C PRO A 365 -2.49 9.24 -27.53
N LEU A 366 -3.14 8.22 -26.99
CA LEU A 366 -3.55 8.20 -25.60
C LEU A 366 -3.34 6.85 -24.94
N LEU A 367 -3.33 6.90 -23.61
CA LEU A 367 -3.17 5.75 -22.73
C LEU A 367 -4.47 5.51 -21.97
N GLN A 368 -4.99 4.29 -22.02
CA GLN A 368 -6.11 3.82 -21.20
C GLN A 368 -5.66 2.60 -20.39
N ILE A 369 -5.88 2.63 -19.08
CA ILE A 369 -5.50 1.55 -18.16
C ILE A 369 -6.71 1.12 -17.34
N VAL A 370 -6.96 -0.19 -17.30
CA VAL A 370 -7.96 -0.80 -16.40
C VAL A 370 -7.25 -1.67 -15.37
N SER A 371 -7.53 -1.42 -14.09
CA SER A 371 -7.14 -2.28 -12.97
C SER A 371 -8.27 -3.28 -12.68
N PHE A 372 -8.09 -4.52 -13.13
CA PHE A 372 -9.10 -5.58 -13.12
C PHE A 372 -9.02 -6.45 -11.86
N GLY A 373 -10.14 -6.62 -11.16
CA GLY A 373 -10.24 -7.31 -9.87
C GLY A 373 -9.97 -6.39 -8.67
N SER A 374 -10.04 -5.07 -8.85
CA SER A 374 -9.64 -4.06 -7.86
C SER A 374 -10.77 -3.53 -6.98
N GLU A 375 -12.02 -4.00 -7.16
CA GLU A 375 -13.21 -3.47 -6.46
C GLU A 375 -13.20 -3.55 -4.93
N LEU A 376 -12.24 -4.27 -4.34
CA LEU A 376 -12.02 -4.33 -2.89
C LEU A 376 -11.00 -3.28 -2.38
N SER A 377 -10.52 -2.38 -3.24
CA SER A 377 -9.51 -1.37 -2.94
C SER A 377 -10.04 0.06 -3.09
N ASN A 378 -9.42 1.03 -2.40
CA ASN A 378 -9.83 2.44 -2.44
C ASN A 378 -9.36 3.19 -3.71
N ARG A 379 -9.06 2.47 -4.80
CA ARG A 379 -8.51 3.06 -6.03
C ARG A 379 -9.54 3.08 -7.15
N ALA A 380 -9.40 4.04 -8.06
CA ALA A 380 -10.21 4.08 -9.27
C ALA A 380 -9.87 2.88 -10.16
N PRO A 381 -10.87 2.17 -10.72
CA PRO A 381 -10.62 0.98 -11.55
C PRO A 381 -10.05 1.34 -12.93
N THR A 382 -10.08 2.61 -13.32
CA THR A 382 -9.66 3.10 -14.64
C THR A 382 -8.79 4.34 -14.51
N PHE A 383 -7.87 4.49 -15.46
CA PHE A 383 -7.03 5.67 -15.64
C PHE A 383 -6.88 5.95 -17.13
N ASP A 384 -6.87 7.24 -17.52
CA ASP A 384 -6.57 7.63 -18.89
C ASP A 384 -5.84 8.98 -18.94
N MET A 385 -4.94 9.13 -19.92
CA MET A 385 -4.18 10.35 -20.16
C MET A 385 -3.80 10.46 -21.64
N ASP A 386 -3.55 11.67 -22.11
CA ASP A 386 -3.03 11.89 -23.47
C ASP A 386 -1.51 11.68 -23.42
N LEU A 387 -0.90 10.96 -24.37
CA LEU A 387 0.54 10.69 -24.32
C LEU A 387 1.37 11.98 -24.45
N SER A 388 0.79 13.04 -25.04
CA SER A 388 1.38 14.38 -25.06
C SER A 388 1.54 15.00 -23.67
N ASP A 389 0.81 14.54 -22.65
CA ASP A 389 0.97 15.01 -21.26
C ASP A 389 2.34 14.60 -20.68
N PHE A 390 3.00 13.59 -21.28
CA PHE A 390 4.38 13.23 -20.98
C PHE A 390 5.41 14.06 -21.73
N MET A 391 5.02 15.07 -22.51
CA MET A 391 5.92 15.87 -23.33
C MET A 391 5.97 17.33 -22.85
N ASP A 392 7.17 17.91 -22.82
CA ASP A 392 7.46 19.34 -22.66
C ASP A 392 8.15 19.83 -23.93
N GLY A 393 7.35 20.20 -24.94
CA GLY A 393 7.82 20.39 -26.31
C GLY A 393 8.21 19.05 -26.94
N ASP A 394 9.43 18.96 -27.47
CA ASP A 394 9.94 17.74 -28.14
C ASP A 394 10.64 16.76 -27.18
N LYS A 395 10.59 17.01 -25.86
CA LYS A 395 11.27 16.18 -24.85
C LYS A 395 10.29 15.62 -23.83
N PRO A 396 10.55 14.43 -23.28
CA PRO A 396 9.78 13.93 -22.14
C PRO A 396 9.85 14.87 -20.94
N ILE A 397 8.76 14.96 -20.17
CA ILE A 397 8.73 15.69 -18.90
C ILE A 397 9.74 15.07 -17.90
N SER A 398 10.26 15.89 -16.99
CA SER A 398 11.10 15.38 -15.89
C SER A 398 10.30 14.44 -14.98
N TYR A 399 10.98 13.48 -14.34
CA TYR A 399 10.35 12.58 -13.37
C TYR A 399 9.68 13.32 -12.19
N ASP A 400 10.21 14.46 -11.75
CA ASP A 400 9.59 15.27 -10.67
C ASP A 400 8.21 15.81 -11.07
N LYS A 401 8.08 16.33 -12.30
CA LYS A 401 6.78 16.74 -12.86
C LYS A 401 5.80 15.57 -12.95
N ALA A 402 6.27 14.39 -13.36
CA ALA A 402 5.44 13.19 -13.42
C ALA A 402 4.97 12.75 -12.03
N ARG A 403 5.87 12.76 -11.04
CA ARG A 403 5.54 12.47 -9.64
C ARG A 403 4.49 13.44 -9.11
N GLU A 404 4.66 14.74 -9.36
CA GLU A 404 3.69 15.76 -8.98
C GLU A 404 2.33 15.47 -9.62
N TYR A 405 2.28 15.20 -10.92
CA TYR A 405 1.06 14.85 -11.66
C TYR A 405 0.32 13.67 -11.02
N PHE A 406 0.99 12.53 -10.85
CA PHE A 406 0.36 11.34 -10.26
C PHE A 406 -0.01 11.51 -8.78
N SER A 407 0.59 12.49 -8.08
CA SER A 407 0.28 12.74 -6.67
C SER A 407 -1.05 13.50 -6.44
N GLN A 408 -1.61 14.15 -7.47
CA GLN A 408 -2.78 15.03 -7.37
C GLN A 408 -4.08 14.29 -7.02
N ASP A 409 -4.23 13.06 -7.50
CA ASP A 409 -5.37 12.19 -7.19
C ASP A 409 -4.94 10.91 -6.46
N PRO A 410 -5.16 10.84 -5.14
CA PRO A 410 -4.89 9.63 -4.36
C PRO A 410 -5.55 8.36 -4.92
N SER A 411 -6.71 8.46 -5.59
CA SER A 411 -7.41 7.30 -6.14
C SER A 411 -6.77 6.76 -7.43
N GLN A 412 -5.95 7.56 -8.11
CA GLN A 412 -5.27 7.22 -9.36
C GLN A 412 -3.75 7.08 -9.21
N LYS A 413 -3.18 7.28 -8.01
CA LYS A 413 -1.75 7.10 -7.73
C LYS A 413 -1.16 5.77 -8.22
N TRP A 414 -1.98 4.70 -8.23
CA TRP A 414 -1.56 3.39 -8.73
C TRP A 414 -1.16 3.39 -10.20
N ALA A 415 -1.71 4.32 -11.01
CA ALA A 415 -1.40 4.42 -12.42
C ALA A 415 0.09 4.80 -12.65
N ALA A 416 0.74 5.44 -11.69
CA ALA A 416 2.16 5.78 -11.76
C ALA A 416 3.07 4.55 -11.99
N TYR A 417 2.74 3.40 -11.39
CA TYR A 417 3.50 2.15 -11.57
C TYR A 417 3.42 1.61 -13.00
N VAL A 418 2.35 1.91 -13.73
CA VAL A 418 2.11 1.40 -15.08
C VAL A 418 2.48 2.46 -16.11
N ALA A 419 1.84 3.64 -16.07
CA ALA A 419 2.10 4.75 -16.97
C ALA A 419 3.54 5.29 -16.85
N GLY A 420 4.15 5.21 -15.65
CA GLY A 420 5.54 5.60 -15.46
C GLY A 420 6.53 4.74 -16.26
N THR A 421 6.19 3.48 -16.58
CA THR A 421 7.05 2.64 -17.44
C THR A 421 7.21 3.24 -18.84
N ILE A 422 6.16 3.87 -19.37
CA ILE A 422 6.17 4.54 -20.67
C ILE A 422 7.11 5.73 -20.62
N LEU A 423 6.97 6.60 -19.61
CA LEU A 423 7.84 7.77 -19.45
C LEU A 423 9.32 7.39 -19.28
N VAL A 424 9.61 6.32 -18.52
CA VAL A 424 10.97 5.79 -18.36
C VAL A 424 11.52 5.27 -19.70
N LEU A 425 10.74 4.54 -20.50
CA LEU A 425 11.17 4.09 -21.82
C LEU A 425 11.42 5.26 -22.78
N MET A 426 10.60 6.31 -22.75
CA MET A 426 10.82 7.54 -23.51
C MET A 426 12.11 8.24 -23.10
N THR A 427 12.36 8.34 -21.79
CA THR A 427 13.47 9.13 -21.23
C THR A 427 14.80 8.41 -21.34
N GLU A 428 14.83 7.11 -21.04
CA GLU A 428 16.07 6.33 -20.91
C GLU A 428 16.47 5.64 -22.22
N LEU A 429 15.48 5.25 -23.03
CA LEU A 429 15.71 4.51 -24.29
C LEU A 429 15.30 5.31 -25.53
N GLY A 430 14.74 6.51 -25.39
CA GLY A 430 14.34 7.35 -26.53
C GLY A 430 13.20 6.77 -27.36
N VAL A 431 12.29 6.01 -26.74
CA VAL A 431 11.18 5.35 -27.44
C VAL A 431 10.08 6.37 -27.74
N ASP A 432 9.75 6.52 -29.02
CA ASP A 432 8.65 7.37 -29.48
C ASP A 432 7.33 6.59 -29.58
N PHE A 433 6.40 6.88 -28.69
CA PHE A 433 5.07 6.26 -28.65
C PHE A 433 4.07 7.06 -29.52
N ILE A 434 3.95 6.67 -30.79
CA ILE A 434 3.03 7.30 -31.76
C ILE A 434 1.65 6.63 -31.84
N ASP A 435 1.53 5.41 -31.32
CA ASP A 435 0.27 4.67 -31.24
C ASP A 435 -0.37 4.87 -29.88
N SER A 436 -1.68 4.76 -29.83
CA SER A 436 -2.40 4.67 -28.57
C SER A 436 -2.24 3.29 -27.93
N MET A 437 -2.37 3.26 -26.60
CA MET A 437 -2.22 2.04 -25.80
C MET A 437 -3.43 1.80 -24.90
N SER A 438 -3.99 0.60 -25.01
CA SER A 438 -4.97 0.05 -24.07
C SER A 438 -4.27 -1.00 -23.21
N ILE A 439 -4.37 -0.88 -21.88
CA ILE A 439 -3.68 -1.75 -20.91
C ILE A 439 -4.67 -2.28 -19.89
N LEU A 440 -4.69 -3.60 -19.69
CA LEU A 440 -5.41 -4.26 -18.60
C LEU A 440 -4.41 -4.88 -17.63
N VAL A 441 -4.54 -4.55 -16.35
CA VAL A 441 -3.71 -5.09 -15.27
C VAL A 441 -4.57 -5.96 -14.36
N SER A 442 -4.18 -7.20 -14.15
CA SER A 442 -4.81 -8.10 -13.18
C SER A 442 -3.75 -8.77 -12.32
N SER A 443 -3.87 -8.69 -11.00
CA SER A 443 -2.84 -9.23 -10.10
C SER A 443 -3.44 -10.06 -8.98
N SER A 444 -2.86 -11.25 -8.80
CA SER A 444 -3.07 -12.10 -7.63
C SER A 444 -2.08 -11.80 -6.50
N VAL A 445 -1.04 -11.01 -6.77
CA VAL A 445 -0.06 -10.57 -5.76
C VAL A 445 -0.73 -9.57 -4.83
N PRO A 446 -0.88 -9.89 -3.54
CA PRO A 446 -1.67 -9.04 -2.66
C PRO A 446 -0.92 -7.77 -2.26
N GLU A 447 -1.65 -6.66 -2.31
CA GLU A 447 -1.11 -5.32 -2.08
C GLU A 447 -0.76 -5.03 -0.62
N GLY A 448 0.39 -4.39 -0.41
CA GLY A 448 0.80 -3.88 0.89
C GLY A 448 1.16 -4.97 1.91
N LYS A 449 1.40 -6.21 1.46
CA LYS A 449 1.77 -7.36 2.32
C LYS A 449 3.26 -7.68 2.34
N GLY A 450 4.10 -6.85 1.71
CA GLY A 450 5.54 -7.05 1.73
C GLY A 450 6.01 -8.18 0.81
N VAL A 451 5.27 -8.41 -0.28
CA VAL A 451 5.55 -9.45 -1.30
C VAL A 451 5.76 -8.90 -2.72
N SER A 452 6.11 -7.61 -2.82
CA SER A 452 6.41 -6.89 -4.08
C SER A 452 5.30 -6.85 -5.12
N SER A 453 4.10 -6.44 -4.70
CA SER A 453 3.02 -6.16 -5.64
C SER A 453 3.37 -5.02 -6.61
N SER A 454 4.16 -4.02 -6.19
CA SER A 454 4.59 -2.92 -7.07
C SER A 454 5.53 -3.39 -8.17
N ALA A 455 6.65 -4.02 -7.81
CA ALA A 455 7.60 -4.54 -8.78
C ALA A 455 6.99 -5.55 -9.77
N SER A 456 6.09 -6.42 -9.29
CA SER A 456 5.36 -7.36 -10.15
C SER A 456 4.49 -6.63 -11.21
N VAL A 457 3.82 -5.54 -10.82
CA VAL A 457 3.04 -4.72 -11.76
C VAL A 457 3.94 -3.99 -12.75
N GLU A 458 5.04 -3.37 -12.28
CA GLU A 458 5.98 -2.64 -13.12
C GLU A 458 6.66 -3.55 -14.15
N VAL A 459 7.16 -4.71 -13.70
CA VAL A 459 7.86 -5.68 -14.56
C VAL A 459 6.90 -6.28 -15.58
N ALA A 460 5.69 -6.69 -15.17
CA ALA A 460 4.70 -7.20 -16.12
C ALA A 460 4.28 -6.13 -17.14
N SER A 461 4.09 -4.88 -16.71
CA SER A 461 3.72 -3.77 -17.59
C SER A 461 4.82 -3.46 -18.59
N MET A 462 6.06 -3.30 -18.11
CA MET A 462 7.20 -2.99 -18.95
C MET A 462 7.52 -4.13 -19.93
N SER A 463 7.41 -5.39 -19.51
CA SER A 463 7.58 -6.55 -20.40
C SER A 463 6.52 -6.60 -21.50
N ALA A 464 5.24 -6.35 -21.19
CA ALA A 464 4.18 -6.33 -22.20
C ALA A 464 4.35 -5.16 -23.19
N ILE A 465 4.72 -3.98 -22.72
CA ILE A 465 4.99 -2.81 -23.57
C ILE A 465 6.24 -3.05 -24.43
N ALA A 466 7.32 -3.57 -23.85
CA ALA A 466 8.52 -3.90 -24.60
C ALA A 466 8.23 -4.91 -25.71
N ALA A 467 7.43 -5.95 -25.43
CA ALA A 467 6.98 -6.90 -26.45
C ALA A 467 6.14 -6.22 -27.54
N ALA A 468 5.15 -5.41 -27.15
CA ALA A 468 4.26 -4.70 -28.08
C ALA A 468 5.02 -3.77 -29.04
N TYR A 469 6.14 -3.18 -28.60
CA TYR A 469 6.97 -2.28 -29.41
C TYR A 469 8.26 -2.94 -29.93
N SER A 470 8.40 -4.27 -29.79
CA SER A 470 9.58 -5.02 -30.24
C SER A 470 10.91 -4.50 -29.67
N LEU A 471 10.88 -3.99 -28.43
CA LEU A 471 12.06 -3.50 -27.73
C LEU A 471 12.87 -4.69 -27.20
N ASN A 472 14.18 -4.69 -27.47
CA ASN A 472 15.07 -5.72 -26.95
C ASN A 472 15.75 -5.25 -25.66
N ILE A 473 15.11 -5.49 -24.52
CA ILE A 473 15.61 -5.12 -23.19
C ILE A 473 15.99 -6.40 -22.45
N THR A 474 17.19 -6.43 -21.84
CA THR A 474 17.59 -7.59 -21.02
C THR A 474 16.77 -7.62 -19.72
N PRO A 475 16.57 -8.79 -19.08
CA PRO A 475 15.77 -8.88 -17.85
C PRO A 475 16.32 -8.02 -16.72
N ARG A 476 17.66 -7.94 -16.63
CA ARG A 476 18.37 -7.10 -15.69
C ARG A 476 18.10 -5.62 -15.93
N ASP A 477 18.22 -5.16 -17.17
CA ASP A 477 18.04 -3.76 -17.50
C ASP A 477 16.56 -3.35 -17.35
N LEU A 478 15.63 -4.25 -17.70
CA LEU A 478 14.20 -4.09 -17.46
C LEU A 478 13.93 -3.88 -15.97
N ALA A 479 14.49 -4.71 -15.09
CA ALA A 479 14.35 -4.53 -13.65
C ALA A 479 14.90 -3.18 -13.13
N ILE A 480 16.02 -2.71 -13.68
CA ILE A 480 16.61 -1.40 -13.34
C ILE A 480 15.71 -0.25 -13.81
N LEU A 481 15.13 -0.36 -15.01
CA LEU A 481 14.18 0.63 -15.52
C LEU A 481 12.90 0.66 -14.67
N CYS A 482 12.37 -0.50 -14.26
CA CYS A 482 11.25 -0.57 -13.31
C CYS A 482 11.59 0.08 -11.97
N GLN A 483 12.80 -0.16 -11.43
CA GLN A 483 13.24 0.51 -10.20
C GLN A 483 13.26 2.04 -10.33
N LYS A 484 13.59 2.57 -11.52
CA LYS A 484 13.50 4.03 -11.79
C LYS A 484 12.06 4.53 -11.74
N VAL A 485 11.07 3.75 -12.20
CA VAL A 485 9.65 4.09 -12.07
C VAL A 485 9.29 4.26 -10.59
N GLU A 486 9.62 3.27 -9.76
CA GLU A 486 9.26 3.27 -8.34
C GLU A 486 9.98 4.41 -7.58
N ASN A 487 11.28 4.60 -7.82
CA ASN A 487 12.07 5.64 -7.16
C ASN A 487 11.71 7.06 -7.59
N HIS A 488 11.61 7.31 -8.90
CA HIS A 488 11.53 8.67 -9.42
C HIS A 488 10.09 9.13 -9.67
N ILE A 489 9.22 8.26 -10.16
CA ILE A 489 7.85 8.64 -10.53
C ILE A 489 6.87 8.38 -9.37
N VAL A 490 6.93 7.18 -8.76
CA VAL A 490 6.09 6.86 -7.60
C VAL A 490 6.60 7.56 -6.33
N GLY A 491 7.92 7.66 -6.19
CA GLY A 491 8.59 8.32 -5.06
C GLY A 491 8.88 7.39 -3.88
N ALA A 492 8.85 6.07 -4.08
CA ALA A 492 9.20 5.10 -3.03
C ALA A 492 10.70 4.78 -3.12
N PRO A 493 11.49 4.99 -2.04
CA PRO A 493 12.96 4.96 -2.11
C PRO A 493 13.56 3.54 -2.06
N CYS A 494 13.02 2.61 -2.83
CA CYS A 494 13.35 1.18 -2.83
C CYS A 494 14.74 0.85 -3.45
N GLY A 495 15.30 -0.30 -3.07
CA GLY A 495 16.36 -0.95 -3.85
C GLY A 495 15.80 -1.75 -5.04
N VAL A 496 16.67 -2.45 -5.76
CA VAL A 496 16.36 -3.12 -7.05
C VAL A 496 15.89 -4.58 -6.88
N MET A 497 15.98 -5.09 -5.65
CA MET A 497 15.84 -6.51 -5.33
C MET A 497 14.51 -7.10 -5.77
N ASP A 498 13.44 -6.33 -5.59
CA ASP A 498 12.07 -6.73 -5.88
C ASP A 498 11.86 -6.91 -7.39
N GLN A 499 12.25 -5.90 -8.19
CA GLN A 499 12.19 -5.91 -9.64
C GLN A 499 13.08 -7.01 -10.22
N MET A 500 14.29 -7.19 -9.69
CA MET A 500 15.23 -8.20 -10.19
C MET A 500 14.72 -9.62 -9.94
N THR A 501 14.10 -9.88 -8.78
CA THR A 501 13.52 -11.19 -8.48
C THR A 501 12.30 -11.47 -9.36
N SER A 502 11.47 -10.45 -9.57
CA SER A 502 10.30 -10.55 -10.44
C SER A 502 10.69 -10.79 -11.90
N ALA A 503 11.76 -10.15 -12.38
CA ALA A 503 12.26 -10.33 -13.73
C ALA A 503 13.05 -11.65 -13.91
N CYS A 504 14.10 -11.87 -13.12
CA CYS A 504 15.13 -12.89 -13.35
C CYS A 504 14.98 -14.16 -12.50
N GLY A 505 13.95 -14.25 -11.66
CA GLY A 505 13.77 -15.38 -10.74
C GLY A 505 13.49 -16.70 -11.46
N GLU A 506 13.80 -17.81 -10.80
CA GLU A 506 13.42 -19.15 -11.27
C GLU A 506 12.68 -19.93 -10.18
N ALA A 507 11.76 -20.80 -10.60
CA ALA A 507 11.04 -21.67 -9.69
C ALA A 507 12.01 -22.60 -8.93
N ASN A 508 11.76 -22.76 -7.64
CA ASN A 508 12.51 -23.59 -6.69
C ASN A 508 13.97 -23.18 -6.49
N LYS A 509 14.32 -21.93 -6.80
CA LYS A 509 15.64 -21.35 -6.57
C LYS A 509 15.53 -20.02 -5.82
N LEU A 510 16.58 -19.69 -5.06
CA LEU A 510 16.79 -18.36 -4.51
C LEU A 510 17.68 -17.56 -5.46
N LEU A 511 17.21 -16.40 -5.91
CA LEU A 511 18.01 -15.44 -6.64
C LEU A 511 19.02 -14.80 -5.68
N ALA A 512 20.30 -15.13 -5.86
CA ALA A 512 21.40 -14.51 -5.15
C ALA A 512 21.92 -13.33 -5.97
N MET A 513 21.82 -12.12 -5.43
CA MET A 513 22.27 -10.92 -6.14
C MET A 513 22.93 -9.91 -5.22
N VAL A 514 23.88 -9.15 -5.77
CA VAL A 514 24.46 -7.98 -5.12
C VAL A 514 23.73 -6.75 -5.65
N CYS A 515 23.08 -6.01 -4.76
CA CYS A 515 22.14 -4.97 -5.16
C CYS A 515 22.80 -3.71 -5.74
N GLN A 516 24.11 -3.52 -5.57
CA GLN A 516 24.87 -2.47 -6.26
C GLN A 516 26.20 -3.05 -6.76
N PRO A 517 26.36 -3.31 -8.08
CA PRO A 517 25.68 -2.66 -9.20
C PRO A 517 24.47 -3.42 -9.77
N ALA A 518 23.61 -4.01 -8.93
CA ALA A 518 22.45 -4.81 -9.38
C ALA A 518 22.87 -6.02 -10.24
N GLU A 519 23.73 -6.88 -9.69
CA GLU A 519 24.30 -8.04 -10.36
C GLU A 519 23.74 -9.34 -9.79
N VAL A 520 23.08 -10.14 -10.63
CA VAL A 520 22.70 -11.51 -10.29
C VAL A 520 23.97 -12.37 -10.27
N LYS A 521 24.29 -12.94 -9.11
CA LYS A 521 25.46 -13.80 -8.94
C LYS A 521 25.16 -15.23 -9.36
N GLU A 522 24.06 -15.78 -8.87
CA GLU A 522 23.67 -17.17 -9.11
C GLU A 522 22.21 -17.41 -8.72
N LEU A 523 21.67 -18.54 -9.16
CA LEU A 523 20.39 -19.06 -8.73
C LEU A 523 20.62 -20.30 -7.85
N VAL A 524 20.42 -20.15 -6.55
CA VAL A 524 20.71 -21.17 -5.54
C VAL A 524 19.53 -22.13 -5.43
N SER A 525 19.69 -23.39 -5.84
CA SER A 525 18.63 -24.39 -5.72
C SER A 525 18.20 -24.60 -4.27
N ILE A 526 16.89 -24.57 -4.03
CA ILE A 526 16.32 -24.92 -2.72
C ILE A 526 16.37 -26.45 -2.58
N PRO A 527 17.04 -27.02 -1.57
CA PRO A 527 17.07 -28.47 -1.38
C PRO A 527 15.66 -29.05 -1.23
N ALA A 528 15.37 -30.18 -1.85
CA ALA A 528 14.02 -30.75 -1.92
C ALA A 528 13.41 -31.09 -0.56
N HIS A 529 14.22 -31.29 0.49
CA HIS A 529 13.76 -31.52 1.85
C HIS A 529 13.50 -30.23 2.65
N ILE A 530 13.72 -29.05 2.07
CA ILE A 530 13.50 -27.72 2.66
C ILE A 530 12.34 -27.04 1.94
N ARG A 531 11.54 -26.27 2.69
CA ARG A 531 10.48 -25.43 2.13
C ARG A 531 10.44 -24.09 2.87
N PHE A 532 10.05 -23.05 2.14
CA PHE A 532 9.77 -21.72 2.67
C PHE A 532 8.28 -21.41 2.57
N TRP A 533 7.74 -20.72 3.59
CA TRP A 533 6.38 -20.18 3.59
C TRP A 533 6.41 -18.68 3.89
N GLY A 534 5.54 -17.91 3.25
CA GLY A 534 5.25 -16.54 3.65
C GLY A 534 3.95 -16.49 4.46
N LEU A 535 3.92 -15.78 5.58
CA LEU A 535 2.73 -15.58 6.40
C LEU A 535 2.41 -14.10 6.53
N ASP A 536 1.28 -13.67 5.97
CA ASP A 536 0.84 -12.27 6.08
C ASP A 536 0.32 -11.93 7.48
N SER A 537 0.86 -10.90 8.10
CA SER A 537 0.42 -10.43 9.42
C SER A 537 -0.95 -9.72 9.40
N GLY A 538 -1.42 -9.30 8.23
CA GLY A 538 -2.63 -8.47 8.06
C GLY A 538 -2.40 -6.98 8.38
N ILE A 539 -1.17 -6.61 8.75
CA ILE A 539 -0.76 -5.22 8.95
C ILE A 539 -0.15 -4.74 7.63
N ARG A 540 -0.75 -3.71 7.01
CA ARG A 540 -0.18 -3.10 5.81
C ARG A 540 1.03 -2.25 6.16
N HIS A 541 2.02 -2.22 5.27
CA HIS A 541 3.11 -1.25 5.32
C HIS A 541 2.56 0.19 5.36
N SER A 542 3.31 1.11 5.96
CA SER A 542 3.03 2.54 5.84
C SER A 542 3.06 2.92 4.35
N VAL A 543 1.94 3.47 3.83
CA VAL A 543 1.63 3.67 2.40
C VAL A 543 2.51 4.73 1.70
N GLY A 544 3.67 5.06 2.26
CA GLY A 544 4.65 5.97 1.69
C GLY A 544 6.10 5.62 2.00
N GLY A 545 6.37 4.44 2.57
CA GLY A 545 7.73 4.01 2.88
C GLY A 545 8.47 4.95 3.86
N THR A 546 7.75 5.76 4.65
CA THR A 546 8.36 6.79 5.51
C THR A 546 9.29 6.21 6.55
N ASP A 547 8.99 5.02 7.08
CA ASP A 547 9.84 4.33 8.06
C ASP A 547 11.07 3.76 7.35
N TYR A 548 10.87 3.05 6.24
CA TYR A 548 11.95 2.50 5.41
C TYR A 548 12.90 3.59 4.89
N GLY A 549 12.37 4.71 4.38
CA GLY A 549 13.15 5.85 3.92
C GLY A 549 13.96 6.50 5.03
N SER A 550 13.46 6.49 6.28
CA SER A 550 14.22 7.01 7.43
C SER A 550 15.36 6.10 7.81
N VAL A 551 15.16 4.79 7.73
CA VAL A 551 16.22 3.80 7.94
C VAL A 551 17.28 3.90 6.84
N ARG A 552 16.88 4.11 5.58
CA ARG A 552 17.80 4.41 4.48
C ARG A 552 18.62 5.66 4.78
N VAL A 553 18.00 6.78 5.16
CA VAL A 553 18.71 8.00 5.54
C VAL A 553 19.72 7.71 6.68
N GLY A 554 19.28 7.05 7.76
CA GLY A 554 20.15 6.68 8.87
C GLY A 554 21.34 5.79 8.47
N THR A 555 21.12 4.87 7.53
CA THR A 555 22.17 4.00 6.98
C THR A 555 23.23 4.81 6.23
N TYR A 556 22.80 5.73 5.37
CA TYR A 556 23.71 6.59 4.61
C TYR A 556 24.41 7.64 5.49
N MET A 557 23.74 8.15 6.53
CA MET A 557 24.37 8.98 7.57
C MET A 557 25.52 8.23 8.25
N GLY A 558 25.31 6.98 8.65
CA GLY A 558 26.35 6.13 9.23
C GLY A 558 27.52 5.86 8.30
N ARG A 559 27.23 5.58 7.02
CA ARG A 559 28.27 5.46 5.98
C ARG A 559 29.10 6.74 5.89
N LYS A 560 28.46 7.90 5.90
CA LYS A 560 29.14 9.20 5.85
C LYS A 560 30.04 9.40 7.08
N MET A 561 29.56 9.08 8.27
CA MET A 561 30.35 9.15 9.51
C MET A 561 31.59 8.26 9.43
N ILE A 562 31.45 6.99 9.02
CA ILE A 562 32.58 6.06 8.85
C ILE A 562 33.62 6.59 7.86
N LYS A 563 33.19 7.27 6.78
CA LYS A 563 34.10 7.83 5.77
C LYS A 563 34.82 9.10 6.24
N CYS A 564 34.20 9.90 7.10
CA CYS A 564 34.73 11.19 7.55
C CYS A 564 35.54 11.08 8.86
N ASP A 565 35.12 10.21 9.78
CA ASP A 565 35.72 10.07 11.11
C ASP A 565 36.84 9.00 11.14
N THR A 566 37.59 8.85 10.04
CA THR A 566 38.76 7.95 10.01
C THR A 566 39.89 8.53 10.87
N HIS A 567 39.93 8.11 12.14
CA HIS A 567 40.99 8.44 13.10
C HIS A 567 42.36 8.05 12.55
N THR A 568 43.11 9.03 12.04
CA THR A 568 44.43 8.83 11.42
C THR A 568 45.59 9.01 12.42
N ASP A 569 45.30 9.35 13.68
CA ASP A 569 46.32 9.86 14.60
C ASP A 569 47.00 8.81 15.50
N GLU A 570 46.63 7.52 15.47
CA GLU A 570 47.18 6.52 16.41
C GLU A 570 47.61 5.15 15.83
N TYR A 571 47.62 4.93 14.51
CA TYR A 571 47.90 3.59 13.97
C TYR A 571 49.15 3.47 13.07
N GLU A 572 49.86 2.34 13.20
CA GLU A 572 51.02 1.93 12.38
C GLU A 572 50.72 1.91 10.87
N GLU A 573 51.73 2.07 10.01
CA GLU A 573 51.64 2.22 8.54
C GLU A 573 50.64 1.26 7.83
N HIS A 574 50.53 -0.01 8.26
CA HIS A 574 49.58 -0.99 7.69
C HIS A 574 48.10 -0.69 8.01
N SER A 575 47.84 0.00 9.11
CA SER A 575 46.49 0.41 9.50
C SER A 575 46.01 1.63 8.72
N VAL A 576 46.94 2.45 8.23
CA VAL A 576 46.63 3.64 7.42
C VAL A 576 46.03 3.24 6.07
N ASP A 577 46.53 2.17 5.44
CA ASP A 577 45.99 1.69 4.16
C ASP A 577 44.62 1.02 4.30
N LEU A 578 44.37 0.32 5.42
CA LEU A 578 43.04 -0.18 5.78
C LEU A 578 42.06 0.99 5.97
N LEU A 579 42.43 2.00 6.74
CA LEU A 579 41.62 3.21 6.95
C LEU A 579 41.36 3.99 5.65
N LYS A 580 42.32 4.03 4.72
CA LYS A 580 42.11 4.61 3.37
C LYS A 580 41.10 3.80 2.55
N SER A 581 41.19 2.47 2.59
CA SER A 581 40.21 1.62 1.91
C SER A 581 38.81 1.78 2.51
N GLU A 582 38.71 1.92 3.84
CA GLU A 582 37.47 2.21 4.58
C GLU A 582 36.91 3.61 4.24
N ALA A 583 37.77 4.63 4.17
CA ALA A 583 37.38 5.97 3.72
C ALA A 583 36.87 5.99 2.27
N SER A 584 37.29 5.02 1.45
CA SER A 584 36.83 4.83 0.07
C SER A 584 35.60 3.93 -0.05
N LEU A 585 35.04 3.42 1.07
CA LEU A 585 33.88 2.52 1.05
C LEU A 585 32.72 3.12 0.26
N GLN A 586 32.30 2.38 -0.76
CA GLN A 586 31.10 2.69 -1.54
C GLN A 586 29.86 2.19 -0.80
N TYR A 587 29.97 1.03 -0.13
CA TYR A 587 28.87 0.30 0.49
C TYR A 587 29.25 -0.19 1.89
N LEU A 588 28.30 -0.11 2.83
CA LEU A 588 28.52 -0.53 4.21
C LEU A 588 28.73 -2.03 4.34
N CYS A 589 28.09 -2.84 3.49
CA CYS A 589 28.23 -4.29 3.48
C CYS A 589 29.68 -4.78 3.24
N ASN A 590 30.55 -3.93 2.69
CA ASN A 590 31.95 -4.25 2.45
C ASN A 590 32.81 -4.15 3.73
N LEU A 591 32.28 -3.57 4.81
CA LEU A 591 32.94 -3.53 6.10
C LEU A 591 32.61 -4.81 6.88
N PRO A 592 33.60 -5.58 7.38
CA PRO A 592 33.31 -6.80 8.11
C PRO A 592 32.81 -6.51 9.55
N PRO A 593 31.94 -7.36 10.13
CA PRO A 593 31.37 -7.13 11.45
C PRO A 593 32.38 -6.88 12.58
N HIS A 594 33.47 -7.65 12.62
CA HIS A 594 34.51 -7.50 13.66
C HIS A 594 35.17 -6.12 13.61
N ARG A 595 35.33 -5.56 12.41
CA ARG A 595 35.98 -4.26 12.20
C ARG A 595 35.05 -3.13 12.61
N TYR A 596 33.76 -3.24 12.27
CA TYR A 596 32.74 -2.33 12.76
C TYR A 596 32.71 -2.24 14.28
N GLU A 597 32.69 -3.38 14.98
CA GLU A 597 32.65 -3.40 16.46
C GLU A 597 33.93 -2.86 17.10
N ALA A 598 35.09 -3.17 16.52
CA ALA A 598 36.37 -2.75 17.06
C ALA A 598 36.61 -1.24 16.94
N VAL A 599 36.12 -0.60 15.86
CA VAL A 599 36.50 0.78 15.52
C VAL A 599 35.34 1.75 15.57
N TYR A 600 34.21 1.42 14.96
CA TYR A 600 33.17 2.41 14.64
C TYR A 600 31.95 2.35 15.56
N ALA A 601 31.63 1.18 16.12
CA ALA A 601 30.39 0.98 16.87
C ALA A 601 30.26 1.88 18.11
N ARG A 602 31.38 2.36 18.67
CA ARG A 602 31.39 3.26 19.83
C ARG A 602 31.11 4.72 19.47
N ASP A 603 31.50 5.14 18.27
CA ASP A 603 31.50 6.54 17.86
C ASP A 603 30.21 6.92 17.11
N ILE A 604 29.52 5.92 16.53
CA ILE A 604 28.25 6.15 15.84
C ILE A 604 27.11 6.34 16.86
N PRO A 605 26.41 7.49 16.86
CA PRO A 605 25.33 7.76 17.79
C PRO A 605 24.10 6.92 17.49
N GLU A 606 23.31 6.62 18.52
CA GLU A 606 22.02 5.93 18.34
C GLU A 606 21.07 6.77 17.47
N ILE A 607 20.99 8.07 17.76
CA ILE A 607 20.09 9.04 17.11
C ILE A 607 20.84 10.34 16.86
N ILE A 608 20.59 11.00 15.72
CA ILE A 608 21.02 12.37 15.42
C ILE A 608 19.88 13.16 14.77
N THR A 609 19.82 14.47 14.98
CA THR A 609 18.88 15.35 14.25
C THR A 609 19.46 15.70 12.87
N GLY A 610 18.56 15.93 11.90
CA GLY A 610 18.96 16.27 10.54
C GLY A 610 19.84 17.53 10.48
N ASP A 611 19.48 18.58 11.21
CA ASP A 611 20.27 19.81 11.31
C ASP A 611 21.69 19.58 11.87
N ALA A 612 21.83 18.84 12.97
CA ALA A 612 23.12 18.54 13.57
C ALA A 612 24.00 17.68 12.64
N PHE A 613 23.39 16.75 11.90
CA PHE A 613 24.11 15.99 10.88
C PHE A 613 24.58 16.89 9.73
N LEU A 614 23.68 17.73 9.21
CA LEU A 614 23.97 18.64 8.09
C LEU A 614 25.07 19.64 8.46
N GLU A 615 25.07 20.17 9.68
CA GLU A 615 26.09 21.09 10.18
C GLU A 615 27.48 20.44 10.22
N LYS A 616 27.56 19.17 10.68
CA LYS A 616 28.84 18.49 10.86
C LYS A 616 29.36 17.81 9.58
N TYR A 617 28.49 17.17 8.81
CA TYR A 617 28.87 16.28 7.70
C TYR A 617 28.39 16.75 6.32
N GLY A 618 27.57 17.80 6.25
CA GLY A 618 26.87 18.18 5.03
C GLY A 618 25.83 17.12 4.66
N ASP A 619 25.87 16.61 3.44
CA ASP A 619 24.90 15.64 2.92
C ASP A 619 25.29 14.15 3.19
N HIS A 620 24.31 13.25 3.26
CA HIS A 620 24.50 11.80 3.46
C HIS A 620 24.89 11.04 2.17
N SER A 621 24.87 11.73 1.02
CA SER A 621 25.31 11.23 -0.29
C SER A 621 24.48 10.04 -0.81
N ASP A 622 23.15 10.10 -0.62
CA ASP A 622 22.17 9.24 -1.29
C ASP A 622 21.42 10.06 -2.35
N SER A 623 21.25 9.51 -3.56
CA SER A 623 20.58 10.22 -4.66
C SER A 623 19.06 10.16 -4.59
N ILE A 624 18.50 9.33 -3.71
CA ILE A 624 17.06 9.05 -3.66
C ILE A 624 16.38 9.73 -2.46
N THR A 625 17.04 9.78 -1.29
CA THR A 625 16.47 10.36 -0.08
C THR A 625 17.05 11.73 0.25
N ILE A 626 16.27 12.56 0.95
CA ILE A 626 16.67 13.89 1.41
C ILE A 626 16.56 13.94 2.94
N ILE A 627 17.53 14.59 3.59
CA ILE A 627 17.50 14.81 5.04
C ILE A 627 16.51 15.93 5.36
N ASP A 628 15.53 15.64 6.22
CA ASP A 628 14.70 16.67 6.84
C ASP A 628 15.46 17.26 8.05
N PRO A 629 15.84 18.55 8.03
CA PRO A 629 16.61 19.16 9.11
C PRO A 629 15.93 19.07 10.48
N LYS A 630 14.59 19.02 10.52
CA LYS A 630 13.82 19.03 11.76
C LYS A 630 13.56 17.64 12.33
N ARG A 631 13.93 16.60 11.60
CA ARG A 631 13.65 15.20 11.97
C ARG A 631 14.84 14.58 12.70
N SER A 632 14.56 13.75 13.70
CA SER A 632 15.55 12.86 14.31
C SER A 632 15.59 11.52 13.58
N TYR A 633 16.80 11.04 13.30
CA TYR A 633 17.06 9.78 12.62
C TYR A 633 17.82 8.82 13.53
N SER A 634 17.39 7.57 13.59
CA SER A 634 18.22 6.48 14.13
C SER A 634 19.38 6.24 13.17
N VAL A 635 20.61 6.13 13.66
CA VAL A 635 21.81 5.99 12.80
C VAL A 635 22.52 4.68 13.07
N LYS A 636 22.82 4.36 14.32
CA LYS A 636 23.64 3.18 14.66
C LYS A 636 23.05 1.85 14.19
N ALA A 637 21.78 1.57 14.52
CA ALA A 637 21.15 0.32 14.11
C ALA A 637 21.04 0.19 12.58
N PRO A 638 20.57 1.23 11.84
CA PRO A 638 20.60 1.22 10.37
C PRO A 638 22.01 1.07 9.77
N THR A 639 23.05 1.61 10.39
CA THR A 639 24.44 1.42 9.94
C THR A 639 24.92 -0.01 10.14
N ARG A 640 24.62 -0.57 11.31
CA ARG A 640 25.03 -1.92 11.71
C ARG A 640 24.33 -3.00 10.89
N HIS A 641 23.06 -2.78 10.54
CA HIS A 641 22.24 -3.77 9.84
C HIS A 641 22.90 -4.33 8.57
N PRO A 642 23.27 -3.54 7.55
CA PRO A 642 23.79 -4.07 6.29
C PRO A 642 25.15 -4.75 6.40
N ILE A 643 25.99 -4.33 7.36
CA ILE A 643 27.28 -4.96 7.67
C ILE A 643 27.07 -6.41 8.12
N TYR A 644 26.19 -6.58 9.12
CA TYR A 644 25.91 -7.88 9.68
C TYR A 644 25.00 -8.73 8.79
N GLU A 645 24.08 -8.10 8.07
CA GLU A 645 23.15 -8.79 7.19
C GLU A 645 23.90 -9.43 6.03
N ASN A 646 24.88 -8.75 5.43
CA ASN A 646 25.70 -9.36 4.38
C ASN A 646 26.38 -10.64 4.86
N PHE A 647 26.99 -10.60 6.05
CA PHE A 647 27.60 -11.79 6.66
C PHE A 647 26.56 -12.90 6.91
N ARG A 648 25.37 -12.55 7.42
CA ARG A 648 24.28 -13.52 7.63
C ARG A 648 23.82 -14.15 6.32
N VAL A 649 23.68 -13.37 5.24
CA VAL A 649 23.25 -13.88 3.93
C VAL A 649 24.29 -14.82 3.35
N GLU A 650 25.57 -14.48 3.40
CA GLU A 650 26.66 -15.35 2.93
C GLU A 650 26.71 -16.66 3.73
N ALA A 651 26.61 -16.59 5.06
CA ALA A 651 26.56 -17.77 5.93
C ALA A 651 25.32 -18.61 5.64
N PHE A 652 24.14 -17.98 5.48
CA PHE A 652 22.90 -18.67 5.16
C PHE A 652 23.00 -19.39 3.81
N LYS A 653 23.54 -18.73 2.78
CA LYS A 653 23.76 -19.32 1.45
C LYS A 653 24.64 -20.56 1.52
N ALA A 654 25.78 -20.44 2.20
CA ALA A 654 26.73 -21.55 2.36
C ALA A 654 26.09 -22.73 3.11
N LEU A 655 25.36 -22.46 4.19
CA LEU A 655 24.68 -23.49 4.98
C LEU A 655 23.51 -24.13 4.23
N LEU A 656 22.73 -23.37 3.45
CA LEU A 656 21.55 -23.87 2.74
C LEU A 656 21.91 -25.02 1.80
N THR A 657 23.03 -24.89 1.08
CA THR A 657 23.51 -25.92 0.15
C THR A 657 24.05 -27.18 0.86
N ALA A 658 24.46 -27.06 2.12
CA ALA A 658 25.08 -28.13 2.90
C ALA A 658 24.14 -28.78 3.93
N ALA A 659 23.00 -28.17 4.24
CA ALA A 659 22.12 -28.56 5.34
C ALA A 659 21.40 -29.90 5.08
N LYS A 660 21.76 -30.92 5.86
CA LYS A 660 21.16 -32.26 5.86
C LYS A 660 20.64 -32.69 7.23
N THR A 661 21.05 -32.02 8.30
CA THR A 661 20.66 -32.34 9.68
C THR A 661 19.78 -31.27 10.30
N ASP A 662 19.03 -31.65 11.33
CA ASP A 662 18.18 -30.72 12.10
C ASP A 662 19.00 -29.60 12.76
N GLU A 663 20.25 -29.87 13.15
CA GLU A 663 21.18 -28.89 13.72
C GLU A 663 21.59 -27.82 12.69
N GLN A 664 21.86 -28.23 11.46
CA GLN A 664 22.17 -27.31 10.37
C GLN A 664 20.94 -26.47 9.97
N LEU A 665 19.75 -27.09 9.93
CA LEU A 665 18.50 -26.37 9.70
C LEU A 665 18.20 -25.37 10.84
N SER A 666 18.50 -25.74 12.08
CA SER A 666 18.36 -24.84 13.23
C SER A 666 19.33 -23.66 13.14
N SER A 667 20.54 -23.88 12.62
CA SER A 667 21.52 -22.81 12.38
C SER A 667 21.05 -21.84 11.28
N LEU A 668 20.43 -22.34 10.20
CA LEU A 668 19.79 -21.49 9.19
C LEU A 668 18.67 -20.65 9.82
N GLY A 669 17.84 -21.28 10.65
CA GLY A 669 16.73 -20.59 11.30
C GLY A 669 17.18 -19.53 12.30
N GLU A 670 18.27 -19.76 13.01
CA GLU A 670 18.89 -18.77 13.90
C GLU A 670 19.33 -17.51 13.14
N LEU A 671 19.91 -17.67 11.95
CA LEU A 671 20.26 -16.52 11.09
C LEU A 671 19.01 -15.71 10.67
N MET A 672 17.88 -16.38 10.41
CA MET A 672 16.62 -15.69 10.13
C MET A 672 16.13 -14.91 11.36
N TYR A 673 16.13 -15.51 12.56
CA TYR A 673 15.72 -14.80 13.77
C TYR A 673 16.62 -13.59 14.06
N GLN A 674 17.94 -13.71 13.88
CA GLN A 674 18.86 -12.59 14.04
C GLN A 674 18.57 -11.45 13.05
N CYS A 675 18.24 -11.79 11.80
CA CYS A 675 17.80 -10.80 10.82
C CYS A 675 16.51 -10.10 11.29
N HIS A 676 15.51 -10.85 11.77
CA HIS A 676 14.26 -10.28 12.29
C HIS A 676 14.48 -9.29 13.44
N TYR A 677 15.31 -9.64 14.43
CA TYR A 677 15.61 -8.71 15.51
C TYR A 677 16.44 -7.52 15.05
N SER A 678 17.29 -7.69 14.03
CA SER A 678 18.01 -6.58 13.40
C SER A 678 17.06 -5.60 12.69
N TYR A 679 15.98 -6.08 12.08
CA TYR A 679 14.89 -5.24 11.54
C TYR A 679 14.20 -4.44 12.65
N ASN A 680 13.87 -5.10 13.76
CA ASN A 680 13.21 -4.47 14.89
C ASN A 680 14.10 -3.37 15.50
N ALA A 681 15.41 -3.60 15.61
CA ALA A 681 16.37 -2.60 16.05
C ALA A 681 16.45 -1.38 15.11
N CYS A 682 16.20 -1.54 13.82
CA CYS A 682 16.09 -0.44 12.87
C CYS A 682 14.75 0.33 12.98
N GLY A 683 13.81 -0.13 13.81
CA GLY A 683 12.48 0.46 13.93
C GLY A 683 11.47 -0.03 12.89
N LEU A 684 11.78 -1.14 12.20
CA LEU A 684 10.93 -1.74 11.16
C LEU A 684 10.15 -2.97 11.64
N GLY A 685 10.12 -3.20 12.96
CA GLY A 685 9.32 -4.26 13.56
C GLY A 685 7.83 -3.94 13.57
N SER A 686 7.00 -4.95 13.84
CA SER A 686 5.58 -4.75 14.08
C SER A 686 5.01 -5.82 14.99
N ASN A 687 4.00 -5.47 15.80
CA ASN A 687 3.34 -6.42 16.70
C ASN A 687 2.78 -7.66 15.96
N GLY A 688 2.41 -7.52 14.69
CA GLY A 688 1.88 -8.62 13.88
C GLY A 688 2.98 -9.58 13.43
N THR A 689 4.05 -9.04 12.83
CA THR A 689 5.20 -9.84 12.38
C THR A 689 5.92 -10.49 13.55
N ASP A 690 6.14 -9.76 14.64
CA ASP A 690 6.80 -10.27 15.85
C ASP A 690 6.00 -11.42 16.46
N ARG A 691 4.67 -11.31 16.47
CA ARG A 691 3.79 -12.37 16.96
C ARG A 691 3.85 -13.62 16.09
N LEU A 692 3.90 -13.48 14.76
CA LEU A 692 4.06 -14.63 13.85
C LEU A 692 5.40 -15.32 14.08
N VAL A 693 6.50 -14.55 14.18
CA VAL A 693 7.83 -15.10 14.48
C VAL A 693 7.84 -15.83 15.83
N ASN A 694 7.27 -15.24 16.87
CA ASN A 694 7.17 -15.88 18.19
C ASN A 694 6.34 -17.18 18.14
N LEU A 695 5.25 -17.22 17.37
CA LEU A 695 4.46 -18.44 17.20
C LEU A 695 5.27 -19.56 16.52
N VAL A 696 6.12 -19.23 15.53
CA VAL A 696 7.02 -20.20 14.91
C VAL A 696 8.03 -20.72 15.94
N GLN A 697 8.64 -19.85 16.75
CA GLN A 697 9.56 -20.25 17.82
C GLN A 697 8.89 -21.18 18.84
N GLU A 698 7.67 -20.87 19.27
CA GLU A 698 6.92 -21.71 20.20
C GLU A 698 6.63 -23.10 19.63
N VAL A 699 6.28 -23.19 18.34
CA VAL A 699 6.04 -24.47 17.67
C VAL A 699 7.34 -25.25 17.51
N GLN A 700 8.43 -24.59 17.12
CA GLN A 700 9.77 -25.18 17.02
C GLN A 700 10.25 -25.80 18.33
N HIS A 701 9.98 -25.17 19.48
CA HIS A 701 10.44 -25.63 20.80
C HIS A 701 9.42 -26.50 21.56
N ARG A 702 8.28 -26.84 20.95
CA ARG A 702 7.27 -27.68 21.60
C ARG A 702 7.83 -29.09 21.85
N LYS A 703 7.83 -29.53 23.11
CA LYS A 703 8.18 -30.91 23.48
C LYS A 703 7.08 -31.87 23.05
N THR A 704 7.22 -32.54 21.92
CA THR A 704 6.32 -33.64 21.52
C THR A 704 6.71 -34.94 22.23
N SER A 705 5.76 -35.52 22.98
CA SER A 705 5.88 -36.83 23.65
C SER A 705 5.70 -38.02 22.71
N GLN A 706 5.39 -37.80 21.43
CA GLN A 706 5.30 -38.83 20.38
C GLN A 706 6.04 -38.37 19.12
N ASN A 707 7.12 -39.09 18.80
CA ASN A 707 7.93 -39.12 17.57
C ASN A 707 8.00 -37.87 16.65
N GLY A 708 9.15 -37.20 16.73
CA GLY A 708 9.73 -36.40 15.66
C GLY A 708 10.38 -35.12 16.17
N GLY A 709 11.61 -34.84 15.72
CA GLY A 709 12.30 -33.56 15.94
C GLY A 709 11.53 -32.35 15.36
N PRO A 710 12.09 -31.13 15.48
CA PRO A 710 11.48 -29.92 14.93
C PRO A 710 11.22 -30.06 13.42
N SER A 711 10.12 -29.44 12.97
CA SER A 711 9.75 -29.39 11.54
C SER A 711 9.84 -27.99 10.95
N LEU A 712 9.60 -26.95 11.76
CA LEU A 712 9.94 -25.56 11.50
C LEU A 712 11.22 -25.17 12.25
N PHE A 713 12.04 -24.31 11.65
CA PHE A 713 13.38 -24.00 12.17
C PHE A 713 13.67 -22.52 12.36
N GLY A 714 13.01 -21.64 11.61
CA GLY A 714 13.28 -20.20 11.67
C GLY A 714 12.21 -19.35 11.00
N ALA A 715 12.15 -18.08 11.38
CA ALA A 715 11.27 -17.11 10.77
C ALA A 715 11.83 -15.69 10.83
N LYS A 716 11.52 -14.87 9.82
CA LYS A 716 11.80 -13.43 9.82
C LYS A 716 10.77 -12.63 9.04
N ILE A 717 10.66 -11.35 9.37
CA ILE A 717 9.95 -10.38 8.54
C ILE A 717 10.53 -10.33 7.11
N THR A 718 9.68 -10.06 6.10
CA THR A 718 10.06 -9.93 4.68
C THR A 718 9.68 -8.54 4.14
N GLY A 719 10.45 -8.05 3.17
CA GLY A 719 10.21 -6.77 2.50
C GLY A 719 10.62 -5.55 3.33
N GLY A 720 9.97 -4.42 3.12
CA GLY A 720 10.35 -3.12 3.71
C GLY A 720 10.08 -2.93 5.20
N GLY A 721 9.43 -3.90 5.87
CA GLY A 721 9.13 -3.86 7.31
C GLY A 721 7.99 -2.90 7.73
N SER A 722 7.76 -2.70 9.04
CA SER A 722 6.60 -2.00 9.61
C SER A 722 5.24 -2.67 9.32
N GLY A 723 5.24 -3.99 9.19
CA GLY A 723 4.07 -4.80 8.79
C GLY A 723 4.44 -5.82 7.72
N GLY A 724 3.46 -6.25 6.94
CA GLY A 724 3.63 -7.19 5.84
C GLY A 724 3.69 -8.64 6.30
N SER A 725 4.59 -9.41 5.70
CA SER A 725 4.65 -10.86 5.87
C SER A 725 5.89 -11.33 6.64
N VAL A 726 5.88 -12.59 7.05
CA VAL A 726 7.01 -13.30 7.66
C VAL A 726 7.39 -14.49 6.77
N CYS A 727 8.66 -14.61 6.40
CA CYS A 727 9.23 -15.81 5.78
C CYS A 727 9.58 -16.83 6.87
N VAL A 728 9.17 -18.09 6.68
CA VAL A 728 9.39 -19.21 7.60
C VAL A 728 10.13 -20.32 6.85
N ILE A 729 11.14 -20.92 7.47
CA ILE A 729 11.86 -22.10 6.95
C ILE A 729 11.50 -23.36 7.73
N GLY A 730 11.29 -24.46 7.00
CA GLY A 730 10.97 -25.76 7.57
C GLY A 730 11.31 -26.93 6.65
N LYS A 731 11.10 -28.15 7.14
CA LYS A 731 11.17 -29.37 6.35
C LYS A 731 10.03 -29.41 5.33
N ASN A 732 10.32 -29.87 4.12
CA ASN A 732 9.31 -30.14 3.11
C ASN A 732 8.53 -31.43 3.45
N CYS A 733 7.62 -31.38 4.41
CA CYS A 733 6.79 -32.51 4.83
C CYS A 733 5.41 -32.05 5.34
N LEU A 734 4.46 -32.99 5.43
CA LEU A 734 3.09 -32.72 5.87
C LEU A 734 3.03 -32.09 7.27
N LYS A 735 3.88 -32.56 8.19
CA LYS A 735 3.96 -32.03 9.56
C LYS A 735 4.20 -30.52 9.59
N SER A 736 5.13 -30.02 8.76
CA SER A 736 5.42 -28.58 8.68
C SER A 736 4.20 -27.79 8.16
N SER A 737 3.50 -28.31 7.14
CA SER A 737 2.28 -27.68 6.62
C SER A 737 1.16 -27.64 7.67
N GLU A 738 0.99 -28.70 8.46
CA GLU A 738 0.04 -28.75 9.57
C GLU A 738 0.40 -27.74 10.68
N GLU A 739 1.68 -27.61 11.01
CA GLU A 739 2.21 -26.63 11.96
C GLU A 739 1.99 -25.18 11.48
N ILE A 740 2.19 -24.89 10.18
CA ILE A 740 1.86 -23.59 9.58
C ILE A 740 0.36 -23.29 9.72
N PHE A 741 -0.50 -24.28 9.47
CA PHE A 741 -1.94 -24.11 9.63
C PHE A 741 -2.35 -23.92 11.11
N GLU A 742 -1.68 -24.59 12.05
CA GLU A 742 -1.82 -24.32 13.48
C GLU A 742 -1.46 -22.86 13.79
N ILE A 743 -0.32 -22.37 13.29
CA ILE A 743 0.12 -20.97 13.48
C ILE A 743 -0.94 -20.00 12.94
N GLN A 744 -1.48 -20.22 11.74
CA GLN A 744 -2.56 -19.39 11.18
C GLN A 744 -3.78 -19.34 12.12
N LYS A 745 -4.23 -20.50 12.63
CA LYS A 745 -5.37 -20.59 13.55
C LYS A 745 -5.09 -19.86 14.86
N ARG A 746 -3.89 -20.04 15.44
CA ARG A 746 -3.49 -19.38 16.68
C ARG A 746 -3.38 -17.86 16.50
N TYR A 747 -2.83 -17.41 15.37
CA TYR A 747 -2.78 -16.00 15.04
C TYR A 747 -4.18 -15.41 14.85
N LYS A 748 -5.09 -16.10 14.14
CA LYS A 748 -6.50 -15.72 14.00
C LYS A 748 -7.22 -15.64 15.34
N ALA A 749 -7.02 -16.62 16.22
CA ALA A 749 -7.62 -16.60 17.54
C ALA A 749 -7.15 -15.37 18.36
N ALA A 750 -5.89 -14.97 18.22
CA ALA A 750 -5.32 -13.84 18.94
C ALA A 750 -5.65 -12.47 18.34
N THR A 751 -5.80 -12.37 17.02
CA THR A 751 -5.89 -11.09 16.30
C THR A 751 -7.20 -10.86 15.55
N GLY A 752 -7.98 -11.92 15.30
CA GLY A 752 -9.12 -11.92 14.40
C GLY A 752 -8.77 -12.06 12.92
N TYR A 753 -7.49 -11.89 12.56
CA TYR A 753 -7.01 -11.98 11.18
C TYR A 753 -6.48 -13.39 10.86
N LEU A 754 -6.93 -14.00 9.77
CA LEU A 754 -6.36 -15.25 9.28
C LEU A 754 -5.22 -14.91 8.31
N PRO A 755 -3.95 -15.22 8.63
CA PRO A 755 -2.82 -14.96 7.73
C PRO A 755 -3.04 -15.58 6.37
N VAL A 756 -2.74 -14.86 5.29
CA VAL A 756 -2.58 -15.49 3.97
C VAL A 756 -1.24 -16.21 3.95
N VAL A 757 -1.24 -17.45 3.45
CA VAL A 757 -0.03 -18.26 3.30
C VAL A 757 0.42 -18.19 1.85
N PHE A 758 1.67 -17.78 1.65
CA PHE A 758 2.37 -17.89 0.38
C PHE A 758 3.19 -19.18 0.40
N GLU A 759 2.93 -20.06 -0.56
CA GLU A 759 3.60 -21.34 -0.69
C GLU A 759 3.90 -21.64 -2.16
N GLY A 760 5.06 -22.25 -2.39
CA GLY A 760 5.56 -22.52 -3.73
C GLY A 760 6.31 -21.34 -4.33
N SER A 761 6.78 -21.53 -5.55
CA SER A 761 7.56 -20.55 -6.29
C SER A 761 7.18 -20.57 -7.77
N SER A 762 7.62 -19.56 -8.50
CA SER A 762 7.28 -19.36 -9.92
C SER A 762 8.51 -18.93 -10.72
N PRO A 763 8.58 -19.18 -12.04
CA PRO A 763 9.51 -18.45 -12.88
C PRO A 763 9.22 -16.95 -12.86
N GLY A 764 10.28 -16.15 -13.03
CA GLY A 764 10.22 -14.72 -13.28
C GLY A 764 9.62 -14.35 -14.64
N ALA A 765 9.60 -13.06 -14.94
CA ALA A 765 9.12 -12.52 -16.20
C ALA A 765 10.07 -12.74 -17.39
N ASP A 766 11.27 -13.24 -17.16
CA ASP A 766 12.14 -13.75 -18.22
C ASP A 766 13.17 -14.70 -17.58
N GLN A 767 13.36 -15.90 -18.14
CA GLN A 767 14.34 -16.84 -17.57
C GLN A 767 15.74 -16.37 -17.94
N ALA A 768 16.54 -16.00 -16.94
CA ALA A 768 17.92 -15.61 -17.14
C ALA A 768 18.77 -16.84 -17.53
N THR A 769 18.80 -17.19 -18.81
CA THR A 769 19.80 -18.14 -19.33
C THR A 769 21.17 -17.44 -19.38
N GLN A 770 22.14 -17.97 -18.64
CA GLN A 770 23.53 -17.52 -18.69
C GLN A 770 24.10 -17.64 -20.12
N PRO A 771 24.99 -16.72 -20.56
CA PRO A 771 25.55 -16.74 -21.91
C PRO A 771 26.66 -17.80 -22.02
N SER A 772 26.30 -19.06 -22.30
CA SER A 772 27.25 -20.07 -22.77
C SER A 772 27.34 -20.07 -24.30
N GLY A 773 28.07 -19.10 -24.86
CA GLY A 773 28.80 -19.26 -26.13
C GLY A 773 28.05 -19.63 -27.43
N SER A 774 26.73 -19.62 -27.49
CA SER A 774 25.96 -19.82 -28.73
C SER A 774 24.86 -18.77 -28.86
N SER A 775 24.73 -18.20 -30.06
CA SER A 775 23.75 -17.17 -30.44
C SER A 775 22.36 -17.38 -29.80
N CYS A 776 21.91 -16.39 -29.01
CA CYS A 776 20.56 -16.34 -28.45
C CYS A 776 19.51 -16.45 -29.56
N THR A 777 18.72 -17.52 -29.54
CA THR A 777 17.44 -17.59 -30.26
C THR A 777 16.33 -17.06 -29.36
N CYS A 778 15.38 -16.35 -29.96
CA CYS A 778 14.27 -15.59 -29.34
C CYS A 778 13.23 -16.42 -28.54
N SER A 779 13.55 -17.64 -28.06
CA SER A 779 12.55 -18.66 -27.71
C SER A 779 12.07 -18.71 -26.25
N ASP A 780 12.71 -18.01 -25.31
CA ASP A 780 12.47 -18.26 -23.87
C ASP A 780 11.80 -17.09 -23.12
N LYS A 781 11.18 -16.14 -23.83
CA LYS A 781 10.48 -14.99 -23.20
C LYS A 781 9.06 -15.39 -22.76
N THR A 782 8.63 -15.03 -21.55
CA THR A 782 7.30 -15.37 -20.97
C THR A 782 6.16 -14.42 -21.36
N TRP A 783 6.24 -13.80 -22.54
CA TRP A 783 5.11 -13.05 -23.11
C TRP A 783 4.41 -13.82 -24.21
N LEU A 784 3.11 -13.60 -24.34
CA LEU A 784 2.24 -14.22 -25.32
C LEU A 784 1.72 -13.14 -26.27
N VAL A 785 1.65 -13.47 -27.55
CA VAL A 785 0.83 -12.72 -28.51
C VAL A 785 -0.40 -13.56 -28.81
N ILE A 786 -1.57 -13.03 -28.51
CA ILE A 786 -2.84 -13.73 -28.70
C ILE A 786 -3.76 -12.94 -29.62
N LYS A 787 -4.68 -13.65 -30.28
CA LYS A 787 -5.72 -13.09 -31.12
C LYS A 787 -7.00 -13.92 -30.98
N GLN A 788 -8.17 -13.30 -30.94
CA GLN A 788 -9.43 -14.06 -30.88
C GLN A 788 -9.64 -14.89 -32.15
N THR A 789 -10.14 -16.12 -32.03
CA THR A 789 -10.46 -16.98 -33.17
C THR A 789 -11.74 -16.51 -33.88
N ALA A 790 -11.72 -16.47 -35.21
CA ALA A 790 -12.84 -15.97 -36.03
C ALA A 790 -14.12 -16.84 -35.94
N ASP A 791 -14.00 -18.08 -35.45
CA ASP A 791 -15.12 -19.01 -35.28
C ASP A 791 -15.94 -18.73 -33.99
N ALA A 792 -15.53 -17.77 -33.16
CA ALA A 792 -16.30 -17.29 -32.00
C ALA A 792 -17.43 -16.30 -32.38
N ASN A 793 -17.79 -16.21 -33.66
CA ASN A 793 -19.03 -15.58 -34.10
C ASN A 793 -20.22 -16.49 -33.73
N TRP A 794 -20.74 -16.31 -32.53
CA TRP A 794 -22.03 -16.88 -32.17
C TRP A 794 -23.11 -16.27 -33.06
N ALA A 795 -23.78 -17.15 -33.81
CA ALA A 795 -24.92 -16.83 -34.63
C ALA A 795 -25.95 -15.99 -33.86
N LEU A 796 -26.42 -14.94 -34.55
CA LEU A 796 -27.53 -14.01 -34.26
C LEU A 796 -28.55 -14.42 -33.18
#